data_AF-A0A815LD60-F1
#
_entry.id   AF-A0A815LD60-F1
#
_cell.length_a   1.000
_cell.length_b   1.000
_cell.length_c   1.000
_cell.angle_alpha   90.00
_cell.angle_beta   90.00
_cell.angle_gamma   90.00
#
_symmetry.space_group_name_H-M   'P 1'
#
loop_
_entity.id
_entity.type
_entity.pdbx_description
1 polymer ?
#
loop_
_entity_poly.entity_id
_entity_poly.type
_entity_poly.pdbx_seq_one_letter_code
_entity_poly.pdbx_strand_id
1 'polypeptide(L)'
;MSVTNNFKRKSFAGQNASAAPSSNGGTQVKRPKRANDDDEDDFMDDPAFDDADPENKENVIEIGQGPGYEITNVKWSRPDIPPINSATDKLVFQQIDLDTYTDTDGTPHILDKSRPHVRGHNTVIRLYGVTDEGYSVMAHLHGYIPYFYVNMPSDSFTTADCERYKQNFQAALRSELRGKDVVHGDVVLSVEIEQKASVYGYQPNSKQNKVLKISVLLPRFIATSRRILEGGFSWTGNQTQISGYKTYETNIDFEIRLMADLHIVGCNWIEIPAGKYFIRQMLTRGMVGQQLKLHSRCQIELDIWAQDIISYPTEGEWQRIAPLRIMSYDIECAGRKGIFPEPEHDPVIQIASMVIRQGDKEEFIKTVFTLGTCANIAGVGVIECKTEHELLEKWADFLREVDPDIITGYNVQNFDFSYLLARAKHLNVPTFSYLGRLKDVKTTARAIVIQSKQMGRRENKQINLEGRILFDLLLVLLREYKLRSYTLNAVSYHFLQQQKEDVQHSIITDLQNGNAQTRHRLAVYCLKDAFLPLRLLEKLMCLINYMEMARVTGVPMNYLLQRGQQIKVISQILRKCKEKNLLIPAMKIMDNGDDYTGATVIEPIRGYYDTPITTLDFSSLYPSIMQAHNLCYSTLITDGRIKQTLSEDDYITTPSGNCFVKSTVCCGILPEILTNLLTARKRAKQMMKEETDEFRKKVLDGRQLALKISANSVYGFTGAQVGKLPCLEISQSVTSFGREMIEKTKALVENEYTIAKGHEHNAQVIYGDTDSVMIKFGV
;
A
#
# COMPACT_ATOMS: atom_id res chain seq x y z
N MET A 1 -21.59 -57.69 7.70
CA MET A 1 -20.27 -58.01 8.29
C MET A 1 -19.38 -56.80 8.01
N SER A 2 -19.14 -55.82 8.89
CA SER A 2 -19.22 -55.72 10.37
C SER A 2 -18.31 -56.71 11.12
N VAL A 3 -17.21 -56.19 11.68
CA VAL A 3 -16.64 -56.33 13.06
C VAL A 3 -15.42 -55.37 13.07
N THR A 4 -15.43 -54.14 13.59
CA THR A 4 -15.45 -53.61 14.98
C THR A 4 -14.19 -53.83 15.84
N ASN A 5 -13.89 -52.79 16.64
CA ASN A 5 -13.26 -52.81 17.98
C ASN A 5 -11.71 -52.93 18.14
N ASN A 6 -11.04 -52.29 19.12
CA ASN A 6 -11.40 -51.16 20.03
C ASN A 6 -10.16 -50.67 20.86
N PHE A 7 -10.35 -49.63 21.69
CA PHE A 7 -9.55 -49.26 22.90
C PHE A 7 -8.14 -48.63 22.71
N LYS A 8 -7.61 -47.78 23.62
CA LYS A 8 -8.06 -47.27 24.94
C LYS A 8 -7.38 -45.90 25.22
N ARG A 9 -8.09 -44.92 25.80
CA ARG A 9 -7.48 -43.82 26.58
C ARG A 9 -7.90 -43.96 28.05
N LYS A 10 -6.94 -43.94 28.97
CA LYS A 10 -7.19 -44.03 30.42
C LYS A 10 -7.59 -42.68 31.00
N SER A 11 -8.58 -42.70 31.88
CA SER A 11 -8.85 -41.64 32.84
C SER A 11 -7.94 -41.78 34.07
N PHE A 12 -7.69 -40.66 34.74
CA PHE A 12 -7.37 -40.62 36.17
C PHE A 12 -8.35 -39.67 36.85
N ALA A 13 -8.72 -39.97 38.10
CA ALA A 13 -9.75 -39.26 38.85
C ALA A 13 -9.33 -39.03 40.31
N GLY A 14 -9.80 -37.92 40.87
CA GLY A 14 -9.88 -37.56 42.29
C GLY A 14 -10.64 -36.23 42.35
N GLN A 15 -11.86 -36.12 42.91
CA GLN A 15 -12.24 -36.22 44.33
C GLN A 15 -11.46 -35.23 45.22
N ASN A 16 -12.05 -34.33 46.04
CA ASN A 16 -13.42 -33.86 46.30
C ASN A 16 -13.35 -32.32 46.59
N ALA A 17 -14.32 -31.52 47.06
CA ALA A 17 -15.66 -31.74 47.63
C ALA A 17 -16.58 -30.48 47.54
N SER A 18 -17.88 -30.69 47.71
CA SER A 18 -18.91 -29.83 48.35
C SER A 18 -18.82 -28.28 48.36
N ALA A 19 -19.75 -27.63 47.65
CA ALA A 19 -20.86 -26.85 48.25
C ALA A 19 -21.90 -26.45 47.17
N ALA A 20 -23.17 -26.30 47.56
CA ALA A 20 -24.31 -25.97 46.69
C ALA A 20 -25.21 -24.93 47.40
N PRO A 21 -26.32 -24.46 46.80
CA PRO A 21 -26.47 -23.89 45.46
C PRO A 21 -27.16 -22.50 45.52
N SER A 22 -27.20 -21.77 44.40
CA SER A 22 -28.25 -20.76 44.18
C SER A 22 -28.71 -20.72 42.73
N SER A 23 -30.01 -20.48 42.56
CA SER A 23 -30.76 -20.59 41.31
C SER A 23 -30.77 -19.30 40.50
N ASN A 24 -30.66 -19.39 39.17
CA ASN A 24 -31.82 -19.13 38.30
C ASN A 24 -31.54 -19.50 36.84
N GLY A 25 -32.59 -19.95 36.14
CA GLY A 25 -32.49 -20.43 34.77
C GLY A 25 -32.49 -19.31 33.72
N GLY A 26 -31.77 -19.55 32.62
CA GLY A 26 -31.81 -18.74 31.41
C GLY A 26 -31.61 -19.65 30.20
N THR A 27 -32.62 -19.72 29.33
CA THR A 27 -32.75 -20.72 28.26
C THR A 27 -31.73 -20.50 27.14
N GLN A 28 -30.69 -21.33 27.03
CA GLN A 28 -29.78 -21.31 25.88
C GLN A 28 -30.41 -21.99 24.66
N VAL A 29 -30.92 -21.20 23.73
CA VAL A 29 -31.28 -21.67 22.38
C VAL A 29 -29.99 -21.99 21.60
N LYS A 30 -29.89 -23.22 21.09
CA LYS A 30 -28.72 -23.71 20.35
C LYS A 30 -28.57 -22.97 19.01
N ARG A 31 -27.44 -22.29 18.79
CA ARG A 31 -27.01 -21.86 17.45
C ARG A 31 -26.66 -23.09 16.60
N PRO A 32 -27.18 -23.23 15.36
CA PRO A 32 -26.73 -24.27 14.44
C PRO A 32 -25.35 -23.91 13.87
N LYS A 33 -24.50 -24.91 13.65
CA LYS A 33 -23.26 -24.77 12.90
C LYS A 33 -23.59 -24.56 11.42
N ARG A 34 -23.02 -23.53 10.79
CA ARG A 34 -22.92 -23.45 9.33
C ARG A 34 -21.74 -24.31 8.86
N ALA A 35 -21.92 -25.00 7.74
CA ALA A 35 -20.86 -25.66 7.00
C ALA A 35 -20.45 -24.77 5.81
N ASN A 36 -19.25 -24.98 5.31
CA ASN A 36 -18.77 -24.40 4.05
C ASN A 36 -19.53 -25.06 2.85
N ASP A 37 -19.53 -24.56 1.61
CA ASP A 37 -18.42 -24.09 0.77
C ASP A 37 -18.92 -23.14 -0.37
N ASP A 38 -17.94 -22.50 -1.01
CA ASP A 38 -17.86 -21.92 -2.37
C ASP A 38 -18.66 -20.66 -2.84
N ASP A 39 -17.86 -19.69 -3.31
CA ASP A 39 -18.03 -18.81 -4.47
C ASP A 39 -19.20 -17.81 -4.55
N GLU A 40 -19.16 -16.79 -3.68
CA GLU A 40 -19.25 -15.41 -4.17
C GLU A 40 -18.15 -14.53 -3.53
N ASP A 41 -17.64 -13.57 -4.31
CA ASP A 41 -16.42 -12.81 -4.04
C ASP A 41 -16.66 -11.75 -2.94
N ASP A 42 -16.48 -12.16 -1.68
CA ASP A 42 -16.59 -11.36 -0.43
C ASP A 42 -15.46 -10.29 -0.30
N PHE A 43 -15.22 -9.55 -1.38
CA PHE A 43 -14.25 -8.46 -1.56
C PHE A 43 -14.79 -7.10 -1.08
N MET A 44 -16.06 -7.02 -0.67
CA MET A 44 -16.74 -5.74 -0.38
C MET A 44 -16.56 -5.26 1.06
N ASP A 45 -16.28 -6.16 2.01
CA ASP A 45 -16.02 -5.84 3.42
C ASP A 45 -14.53 -6.04 3.79
N ASP A 46 -13.67 -5.13 3.31
CA ASP A 46 -12.33 -4.90 3.89
C ASP A 46 -12.34 -3.63 4.76
N PRO A 47 -12.95 -3.67 5.97
CA PRO A 47 -12.83 -2.57 6.92
C PRO A 47 -11.38 -2.48 7.38
N ALA A 48 -10.93 -1.23 7.50
CA ALA A 48 -9.61 -0.77 7.92
C ALA A 48 -8.66 -1.82 8.52
N PHE A 49 -7.40 -1.78 8.07
CA PHE A 49 -6.35 -1.97 9.06
C PHE A 49 -6.50 -0.86 10.09
N ASP A 50 -6.57 -1.27 11.35
CA ASP A 50 -6.33 -0.37 12.45
C ASP A 50 -4.87 0.10 12.31
N ASP A 51 -4.64 1.28 11.73
CA ASP A 51 -3.39 2.05 11.90
C ASP A 51 -3.36 2.59 13.35
N ALA A 52 -3.55 1.68 14.30
CA ALA A 52 -3.60 1.91 15.74
C ALA A 52 -2.17 2.04 16.31
N ASP A 53 -1.39 2.95 15.73
CA ASP A 53 -0.68 3.92 16.56
C ASP A 53 -0.30 5.20 15.78
N PRO A 54 -1.08 6.29 15.88
CA PRO A 54 -0.63 7.61 15.47
C PRO A 54 0.34 8.23 16.49
N GLU A 55 0.62 7.60 17.64
CA GLU A 55 1.90 7.83 18.34
C GLU A 55 3.02 7.20 17.53
N ASN A 56 3.39 7.94 16.48
CA ASN A 56 4.61 7.80 15.73
C ASN A 56 5.78 8.00 16.71
N LYS A 57 6.14 6.93 17.46
CA LYS A 57 7.49 6.74 17.99
C LYS A 57 8.36 6.82 16.76
N GLU A 58 8.91 8.03 16.53
CA GLU A 58 9.60 8.39 15.29
C GLU A 58 10.40 7.20 14.84
N ASN A 59 10.25 6.78 13.57
CA ASN A 59 11.04 5.68 13.06
C ASN A 59 12.52 6.06 13.19
N VAL A 60 13.16 5.63 14.29
CA VAL A 60 14.53 6.05 14.62
C VAL A 60 15.43 5.32 13.66
N ILE A 61 15.73 5.96 12.54
CA ILE A 61 16.66 5.45 11.55
C ILE A 61 18.03 5.37 12.25
N GLU A 62 18.55 4.15 12.41
CA GLU A 62 19.87 3.97 13.00
C GLU A 62 20.92 4.38 11.96
N ILE A 63 21.62 5.48 12.25
CA ILE A 63 22.72 5.98 11.41
C ILE A 63 24.05 5.38 11.90
N GLY A 64 24.92 5.03 10.96
CA GLY A 64 26.30 4.65 11.23
C GLY A 64 27.20 4.96 10.04
N GLN A 65 28.33 4.26 9.92
CA GLN A 65 29.20 4.31 8.75
C GLN A 65 29.10 2.96 8.03
N GLY A 66 28.48 2.96 6.85
CA GLY A 66 28.36 1.74 6.04
C GLY A 66 29.62 1.47 5.21
N PRO A 67 29.80 0.22 4.72
CA PRO A 67 30.89 -0.13 3.83
C PRO A 67 30.81 0.60 2.48
N GLY A 68 31.90 0.60 1.72
CA GLY A 68 31.97 1.14 0.36
C GLY A 68 31.03 0.44 -0.64
N TYR A 69 31.07 0.86 -1.90
CA TYR A 69 30.56 0.06 -3.01
C TYR A 69 31.76 -0.53 -3.74
N GLU A 70 31.77 -1.84 -3.93
CA GLU A 70 32.84 -2.58 -4.58
C GLU A 70 32.28 -3.33 -5.80
N ILE A 71 33.05 -3.33 -6.88
CA ILE A 71 32.76 -4.09 -8.10
C ILE A 71 33.75 -5.25 -8.13
N THR A 72 33.26 -6.46 -7.92
CA THR A 72 34.07 -7.69 -7.91
C THR A 72 33.77 -8.56 -9.13
N ASN A 73 32.57 -8.43 -9.71
CA ASN A 73 32.08 -9.28 -10.78
C ASN A 73 31.19 -8.51 -11.76
N VAL A 74 31.70 -8.33 -12.99
CA VAL A 74 31.01 -7.66 -14.10
C VAL A 74 29.64 -8.30 -14.42
N LYS A 75 29.45 -9.59 -14.12
CA LYS A 75 28.15 -10.29 -14.30
C LYS A 75 27.11 -9.89 -13.24
N TRP A 76 27.55 -9.47 -12.06
CA TRP A 76 26.70 -9.07 -10.94
C TRP A 76 26.37 -7.58 -10.98
N SER A 77 27.37 -6.74 -11.23
CA SER A 77 27.23 -5.28 -11.29
C SER A 77 26.21 -4.80 -12.35
N ARG A 78 25.69 -3.58 -12.22
CA ARG A 78 24.90 -2.93 -13.28
C ARG A 78 25.81 -2.50 -14.45
N PRO A 79 25.28 -2.33 -15.68
CA PRO A 79 26.07 -1.83 -16.81
C PRO A 79 26.69 -0.46 -16.49
N ASP A 80 27.89 -0.19 -17.01
CA ASP A 80 28.53 1.12 -16.85
C ASP A 80 27.70 2.24 -17.50
N ILE A 81 27.69 3.39 -16.83
CA ILE A 81 26.97 4.58 -17.26
C ILE A 81 27.82 5.32 -18.32
N PRO A 82 27.26 5.76 -19.45
CA PRO A 82 27.94 6.72 -20.32
C PRO A 82 28.16 8.05 -19.58
N PRO A 83 29.10 8.91 -20.04
CA PRO A 83 29.24 10.26 -19.51
C PRO A 83 27.94 11.06 -19.70
N ILE A 84 27.35 11.53 -18.59
CA ILE A 84 26.14 12.38 -18.61
C ILE A 84 26.54 13.84 -18.45
N ASN A 85 26.06 14.71 -19.33
CA ASN A 85 26.17 16.15 -19.21
C ASN A 85 24.83 16.76 -18.80
N SER A 86 24.69 17.14 -17.52
CA SER A 86 23.44 17.70 -16.99
C SER A 86 22.97 19.00 -17.65
N ALA A 87 23.82 19.69 -18.45
CA ALA A 87 23.41 20.87 -19.20
C ALA A 87 22.68 20.56 -20.51
N THR A 88 22.94 19.40 -21.13
CA THR A 88 22.39 19.01 -22.44
C THR A 88 21.47 17.80 -22.36
N ASP A 89 21.71 16.91 -21.40
CA ASP A 89 21.12 15.59 -21.37
C ASP A 89 19.96 15.57 -20.39
N LYS A 90 18.82 15.03 -20.82
CA LYS A 90 17.69 14.72 -19.93
C LYS A 90 17.84 13.29 -19.39
N LEU A 91 17.35 13.04 -18.18
CA LEU A 91 17.30 11.69 -17.61
C LEU A 91 15.85 11.25 -17.44
N VAL A 92 15.55 10.02 -17.83
CA VAL A 92 14.20 9.45 -17.79
C VAL A 92 14.26 8.11 -17.09
N PHE A 93 13.50 7.94 -16.00
CA PHE A 93 13.54 6.72 -15.19
C PHE A 93 12.15 6.36 -14.64
N GLN A 94 11.92 5.07 -14.41
CA GLN A 94 10.74 4.59 -13.70
C GLN A 94 11.02 4.66 -12.20
N GLN A 95 10.26 5.46 -11.47
CA GLN A 95 10.35 5.49 -10.00
C GLN A 95 9.71 4.22 -9.41
N ILE A 96 10.32 3.64 -8.36
CA ILE A 96 9.85 2.42 -7.71
C ILE A 96 9.53 2.62 -6.22
N ASP A 97 10.28 3.50 -5.56
CA ASP A 97 10.21 3.75 -4.13
C ASP A 97 10.55 5.22 -3.84
N LEU A 98 10.10 5.71 -2.70
CA LEU A 98 10.42 7.06 -2.24
C LEU A 98 10.40 7.17 -0.72
N ASP A 99 11.27 8.03 -0.20
CA ASP A 99 11.34 8.38 1.22
C ASP A 99 11.59 9.88 1.41
N THR A 100 11.53 10.34 2.67
CA THR A 100 11.80 11.73 3.02
C THR A 100 12.83 11.85 4.14
N TYR A 101 13.66 12.88 4.07
CA TYR A 101 14.65 13.21 5.09
C TYR A 101 14.74 14.72 5.35
N THR A 102 15.26 15.12 6.50
CA THR A 102 15.55 16.54 6.80
C THR A 102 16.96 16.88 6.33
N ASP A 103 17.10 17.81 5.38
CA ASP A 103 18.42 18.25 4.93
C ASP A 103 19.09 19.17 5.95
N THR A 104 20.23 18.71 6.44
CA THR A 104 21.17 19.46 7.28
C THR A 104 22.36 20.02 6.49
N ASP A 105 22.57 19.55 5.27
CA ASP A 105 23.81 19.75 4.52
C ASP A 105 23.81 21.09 3.75
N GLY A 106 22.67 21.79 3.69
CA GLY A 106 22.54 23.13 3.10
C GLY A 106 22.49 23.16 1.57
N THR A 107 22.23 22.00 0.96
CA THR A 107 22.34 21.69 -0.47
C THR A 107 21.63 22.65 -1.45
N PRO A 108 20.40 23.16 -1.18
CA PRO A 108 19.62 23.85 -2.22
C PRO A 108 20.18 25.20 -2.68
N HIS A 109 21.09 25.83 -1.90
CA HIS A 109 21.81 27.06 -2.31
C HIS A 109 22.66 26.87 -3.58
N ILE A 110 22.93 25.62 -3.99
CA ILE A 110 23.73 25.28 -5.17
C ILE A 110 22.86 25.19 -6.43
N LEU A 111 21.59 24.76 -6.32
CA LEU A 111 20.71 24.55 -7.49
C LEU A 111 20.33 25.86 -8.18
N ASP A 112 19.83 26.83 -7.42
CA ASP A 112 19.36 28.12 -7.95
C ASP A 112 19.34 29.18 -6.84
N LYS A 113 20.25 30.16 -6.92
CA LYS A 113 20.35 31.26 -5.94
C LYS A 113 19.21 32.27 -6.03
N SER A 114 18.40 32.24 -7.09
CA SER A 114 17.27 33.15 -7.29
C SER A 114 15.98 32.67 -6.61
N ARG A 115 15.90 31.38 -6.24
CA ARG A 115 14.73 30.81 -5.59
C ARG A 115 14.76 31.04 -4.07
N PRO A 116 13.60 31.33 -3.45
CA PRO A 116 13.52 31.52 -2.01
C PRO A 116 13.90 30.22 -1.30
N HIS A 117 14.94 30.28 -0.47
CA HIS A 117 15.45 29.14 0.29
C HIS A 117 15.41 29.43 1.80
N VAL A 118 14.72 28.55 2.53
CA VAL A 118 14.75 28.52 4.00
C VAL A 118 16.05 27.87 4.43
N ARG A 119 16.94 28.62 5.09
CA ARG A 119 18.27 28.14 5.51
C ARG A 119 18.15 27.11 6.64
N GLY A 120 18.52 25.87 6.32
CA GLY A 120 18.64 24.77 7.28
C GLY A 120 17.30 24.09 7.60
N HIS A 121 17.33 22.76 7.73
CA HIS A 121 16.19 21.93 8.15
C HIS A 121 14.97 21.92 7.21
N ASN A 122 15.19 21.84 5.89
CA ASN A 122 14.11 21.57 4.94
C ASN A 122 13.84 20.08 4.82
N THR A 123 12.61 19.71 4.46
CA THR A 123 12.29 18.34 4.05
C THR A 123 12.68 18.15 2.58
N VAL A 124 13.48 17.12 2.30
CA VAL A 124 13.89 16.70 0.95
C VAL A 124 13.34 15.31 0.71
N ILE A 125 12.84 15.07 -0.50
CA ILE A 125 12.30 13.77 -0.89
C ILE A 125 13.33 13.05 -1.76
N ARG A 126 13.55 11.76 -1.49
CA ARG A 126 14.38 10.89 -2.33
C ARG A 126 13.45 10.03 -3.18
N LEU A 127 13.55 10.15 -4.51
CA LEU A 127 12.93 9.23 -5.45
C LEU A 127 13.99 8.23 -5.94
N TYR A 128 13.68 6.94 -5.86
CA TYR A 128 14.54 5.87 -6.37
C TYR A 128 13.91 5.24 -7.61
N GLY A 129 14.74 4.82 -8.56
CA GLY A 129 14.24 4.19 -9.77
C GLY A 129 15.31 3.72 -10.74
N VAL A 130 14.86 3.34 -11.94
CA VAL A 130 15.70 2.68 -12.95
C VAL A 130 15.39 3.24 -14.35
N THR A 131 16.43 3.51 -15.15
CA THR A 131 16.28 3.93 -16.56
C THR A 131 15.92 2.74 -17.48
N ASP A 132 15.63 2.98 -18.76
CA ASP A 132 15.42 1.92 -19.75
C ASP A 132 16.63 1.00 -19.93
N GLU A 133 17.83 1.57 -19.82
CA GLU A 133 19.11 0.87 -19.95
C GLU A 133 19.48 0.06 -18.69
N GLY A 134 18.72 0.25 -17.60
CA GLY A 134 18.94 -0.43 -16.32
C GLY A 134 19.84 0.31 -15.34
N TYR A 135 20.09 1.61 -15.51
CA TYR A 135 20.89 2.40 -14.55
C TYR A 135 20.08 2.72 -13.30
N SER A 136 20.66 2.56 -12.10
CA SER A 136 19.98 2.93 -10.85
C SER A 136 20.14 4.41 -10.53
N VAL A 137 19.01 5.07 -10.23
CA VAL A 137 18.91 6.52 -10.00
C VAL A 137 18.39 6.77 -8.58
N MET A 138 18.98 7.77 -7.90
CA MET A 138 18.33 8.47 -6.80
C MET A 138 18.30 9.97 -7.09
N ALA A 139 17.11 10.56 -7.06
CA ALA A 139 16.89 11.99 -7.21
C ALA A 139 16.48 12.62 -5.88
N HIS A 140 17.22 13.63 -5.43
CA HIS A 140 16.86 14.50 -4.31
C HIS A 140 15.97 15.64 -4.83
N LEU A 141 14.72 15.68 -4.37
CA LEU A 141 13.72 16.68 -4.75
C LEU A 141 13.62 17.76 -3.68
N HIS A 142 13.96 18.99 -4.06
CA HIS A 142 14.05 20.15 -3.18
C HIS A 142 12.87 21.10 -3.33
N GLY A 143 12.60 21.88 -2.28
CA GLY A 143 11.66 23.01 -2.31
C GLY A 143 10.18 22.66 -2.18
N TYR A 144 9.82 21.39 -1.97
CA TYR A 144 8.44 21.02 -1.65
C TYR A 144 8.17 21.19 -0.14
N ILE A 145 7.22 22.07 0.20
CA ILE A 145 6.95 22.50 1.57
C ILE A 145 5.70 21.80 2.12
N PRO A 146 5.74 21.20 3.32
CA PRO A 146 4.56 20.67 4.00
C PRO A 146 3.51 21.75 4.29
N TYR A 147 2.25 21.48 3.98
CA TYR A 147 1.14 22.40 4.27
C TYR A 147 -0.17 21.67 4.59
N PHE A 148 -1.10 22.38 5.23
CA PHE A 148 -2.48 21.96 5.50
C PHE A 148 -3.42 23.17 5.45
N TYR A 149 -4.73 22.96 5.63
CA TYR A 149 -5.69 24.07 5.62
C TYR A 149 -6.56 24.14 6.89
N VAL A 150 -7.07 25.33 7.19
CA VAL A 150 -8.11 25.59 8.20
C VAL A 150 -9.18 26.53 7.67
N ASN A 151 -10.35 26.50 8.30
CA ASN A 151 -11.38 27.52 8.08
C ASN A 151 -10.87 28.93 8.46
N MET A 152 -11.41 29.96 7.81
CA MET A 152 -11.14 31.35 8.20
C MET A 152 -11.52 31.61 9.67
N PRO A 153 -10.75 32.41 10.41
CA PRO A 153 -11.11 32.80 11.78
C PRO A 153 -12.40 33.63 11.84
N SER A 154 -12.62 34.49 10.84
CA SER A 154 -13.80 35.33 10.70
C SER A 154 -13.96 35.77 9.24
N ASP A 155 -15.18 36.17 8.86
CA ASP A 155 -15.44 36.75 7.53
C ASP A 155 -14.72 38.09 7.30
N SER A 156 -14.33 38.76 8.39
CA SER A 156 -13.57 40.01 8.41
C SER A 156 -12.06 39.83 8.24
N PHE A 157 -11.53 38.60 8.27
CA PHE A 157 -10.09 38.35 8.19
C PHE A 157 -9.56 38.61 6.76
N THR A 158 -8.47 39.36 6.67
CA THR A 158 -7.89 39.83 5.40
C THR A 158 -6.45 39.38 5.19
N THR A 159 -5.91 39.60 4.00
CA THR A 159 -4.49 39.32 3.71
C THR A 159 -3.52 40.11 4.61
N ALA A 160 -3.95 41.27 5.13
CA ALA A 160 -3.16 42.05 6.09
C ALA A 160 -3.04 41.37 7.46
N ASP A 161 -3.97 40.47 7.80
CA ASP A 161 -3.98 39.73 9.06
C ASP A 161 -3.08 38.49 9.03
N CYS A 162 -2.72 37.98 7.84
CA CYS A 162 -1.96 36.73 7.67
C CYS A 162 -0.63 36.72 8.42
N GLU A 163 0.17 37.78 8.33
CA GLU A 163 1.47 37.84 9.00
C GLU A 163 1.32 37.92 10.53
N ARG A 164 0.33 38.67 11.03
CA ARG A 164 0.00 38.70 12.46
C ARG A 164 -0.47 37.32 12.96
N TYR A 165 -1.30 36.63 12.18
CA TYR A 165 -1.74 35.26 12.48
C TYR A 165 -0.56 34.28 12.49
N LYS A 166 0.32 34.33 11.48
CA LYS A 166 1.56 33.55 11.39
C LYS A 166 2.42 33.70 12.66
N GLN A 167 2.66 34.93 13.10
CA GLN A 167 3.49 35.21 14.28
C GLN A 167 2.88 34.67 15.57
N ASN A 168 1.57 34.87 15.79
CA ASN A 168 0.86 34.31 16.94
C ASN A 168 0.88 32.76 16.92
N PHE A 169 0.61 32.16 15.76
CA PHE A 169 0.56 30.71 15.62
C PHE A 169 1.93 30.06 15.78
N GLN A 170 2.98 30.71 15.28
CA GLN A 170 4.35 30.29 15.51
C GLN A 170 4.75 30.34 17.00
N ALA A 171 4.32 31.37 17.74
CA ALA A 171 4.57 31.44 19.17
C ALA A 171 3.90 30.27 19.92
N ALA A 172 2.63 29.99 19.61
CA ALA A 172 1.89 28.86 20.19
C ALA A 172 2.50 27.49 19.82
N LEU A 173 2.91 27.30 18.56
CA LEU A 173 3.57 26.08 18.12
C LEU A 173 4.91 25.88 18.84
N ARG A 174 5.76 26.92 18.90
CA ARG A 174 7.04 26.87 19.63
C ARG A 174 6.86 26.58 21.12
N SER A 175 5.79 27.06 21.77
CA SER A 175 5.52 26.74 23.18
C SER A 175 5.15 25.28 23.45
N GLU A 176 4.81 24.49 22.42
CA GLU A 176 4.58 23.04 22.53
C GLU A 176 5.81 22.19 22.17
N LEU A 177 6.77 22.71 21.39
CA LEU A 177 7.96 21.93 20.98
C LEU A 177 8.88 21.61 22.18
N ARG A 178 9.41 20.39 22.24
CA ARG A 178 10.31 19.92 23.32
C ARG A 178 11.45 19.09 22.73
N GLY A 179 12.61 19.09 23.40
CA GLY A 179 13.73 18.21 23.03
C GLY A 179 14.18 18.37 21.57
N LYS A 180 14.14 17.29 20.80
CA LYS A 180 14.60 17.24 19.40
C LYS A 180 13.76 18.08 18.43
N ASP A 181 12.55 18.47 18.80
CA ASP A 181 11.68 19.30 17.97
C ASP A 181 12.05 20.79 18.00
N VAL A 182 12.94 21.21 18.91
CA VAL A 182 13.36 22.61 19.03
C VAL A 182 14.29 22.97 17.87
N VAL A 183 13.71 23.58 16.84
CA VAL A 183 14.43 24.15 15.68
C VAL A 183 14.65 25.65 15.83
N HIS A 184 15.80 26.13 15.34
CA HIS A 184 16.08 27.57 15.22
C HIS A 184 15.50 28.11 13.91
N GLY A 185 14.84 29.27 13.96
CA GLY A 185 14.18 29.87 12.79
C GLY A 185 12.67 29.58 12.71
N ASP A 186 12.05 30.00 11.61
CA ASP A 186 10.59 29.92 11.43
C ASP A 186 10.13 28.46 11.24
N VAL A 187 9.16 28.06 12.06
CA VAL A 187 8.48 26.75 12.04
C VAL A 187 7.22 26.83 11.18
N VAL A 188 6.53 27.98 11.23
CA VAL A 188 5.41 28.32 10.35
C VAL A 188 5.98 29.23 9.27
N LEU A 189 5.94 28.80 8.01
CA LEU A 189 6.63 29.47 6.90
C LEU A 189 5.73 30.54 6.25
N SER A 190 4.49 30.18 5.90
CA SER A 190 3.50 31.08 5.32
C SER A 190 2.08 30.81 5.83
N VAL A 191 1.24 31.85 5.75
CA VAL A 191 -0.21 31.79 5.97
C VAL A 191 -0.85 32.53 4.79
N GLU A 192 -1.60 31.82 3.97
CA GLU A 192 -2.15 32.31 2.69
C GLU A 192 -3.68 32.11 2.66
N ILE A 193 -4.43 33.06 2.10
CA ILE A 193 -5.87 32.91 1.88
C ILE A 193 -6.08 32.26 0.51
N GLU A 194 -6.67 31.05 0.48
CA GLU A 194 -7.07 30.38 -0.76
C GLU A 194 -8.60 30.23 -0.86
N GLN A 195 -9.12 30.15 -2.08
CA GLN A 195 -10.54 29.88 -2.35
C GLN A 195 -10.78 28.39 -2.55
N LYS A 196 -11.29 27.71 -1.50
CA LYS A 196 -11.58 26.27 -1.49
C LYS A 196 -12.75 25.95 -0.57
N ALA A 197 -13.41 24.83 -0.84
CA ALA A 197 -14.56 24.35 -0.07
C ALA A 197 -14.32 22.95 0.53
N SER A 198 -15.12 22.60 1.53
CA SER A 198 -15.17 21.22 2.07
C SER A 198 -15.70 20.27 0.99
N VAL A 199 -15.07 19.10 0.81
CA VAL A 199 -15.67 18.01 0.02
C VAL A 199 -16.88 17.39 0.73
N TYR A 200 -16.98 17.54 2.05
CA TYR A 200 -18.04 16.95 2.86
C TYR A 200 -19.19 17.94 3.04
N GLY A 201 -20.37 17.55 2.56
CA GLY A 201 -21.59 18.37 2.49
C GLY A 201 -21.65 19.22 1.23
N TYR A 202 -22.80 19.27 0.57
CA TYR A 202 -23.08 20.20 -0.52
C TYR A 202 -23.10 21.64 0.00
N GLN A 203 -22.44 22.55 -0.74
CA GLN A 203 -22.30 23.96 -0.37
C GLN A 203 -22.68 24.84 -1.58
N PRO A 204 -23.85 25.51 -1.58
CA PRO A 204 -24.38 26.18 -2.79
C PRO A 204 -23.56 27.38 -3.29
N ASN A 205 -22.61 27.88 -2.51
CA ASN A 205 -21.64 28.92 -2.93
C ASN A 205 -20.18 28.49 -2.68
N SER A 206 -19.85 27.20 -2.83
CA SER A 206 -18.52 26.63 -2.59
C SER A 206 -17.35 27.43 -3.18
N LYS A 207 -17.51 28.01 -4.37
CA LYS A 207 -16.49 28.84 -5.05
C LYS A 207 -16.16 30.17 -4.34
N GLN A 208 -17.00 30.62 -3.41
CA GLN A 208 -16.77 31.85 -2.63
C GLN A 208 -16.11 31.56 -1.27
N ASN A 209 -16.06 30.28 -0.85
CA ASN A 209 -15.49 29.89 0.43
C ASN A 209 -13.98 30.15 0.46
N LYS A 210 -13.53 30.78 1.54
CA LYS A 210 -12.12 31.05 1.82
C LYS A 210 -11.63 30.13 2.92
N VAL A 211 -10.35 29.80 2.86
CA VAL A 211 -9.62 29.02 3.87
C VAL A 211 -8.23 29.63 4.06
N LEU A 212 -7.62 29.38 5.22
CA LEU A 212 -6.20 29.63 5.40
C LEU A 212 -5.42 28.37 5.05
N LYS A 213 -4.46 28.49 4.16
CA LYS A 213 -3.39 27.52 3.94
C LYS A 213 -2.23 27.87 4.84
N ILE A 214 -1.75 26.90 5.62
CA ILE A 214 -0.66 27.08 6.57
C ILE A 214 0.48 26.15 6.14
N SER A 215 1.61 26.75 5.79
CA SER A 215 2.84 26.04 5.43
C SER A 215 3.76 25.91 6.64
N VAL A 216 4.33 24.74 6.89
CA VAL A 216 5.21 24.45 8.04
C VAL A 216 6.53 23.84 7.58
N LEU A 217 7.58 24.01 8.38
CA LEU A 217 8.95 23.61 8.02
C LEU A 217 9.12 22.10 7.79
N LEU A 218 8.51 21.26 8.64
CA LEU A 218 8.62 19.80 8.62
C LEU A 218 7.25 19.12 8.77
N PRO A 219 7.00 17.96 8.12
CA PRO A 219 5.72 17.25 8.18
C PRO A 219 5.26 16.92 9.61
N ARG A 220 6.19 16.56 10.51
CA ARG A 220 5.88 16.24 11.92
C ARG A 220 5.17 17.37 12.67
N PHE A 221 5.37 18.63 12.27
CA PHE A 221 4.70 19.77 12.90
C PHE A 221 3.21 19.88 12.55
N ILE A 222 2.70 19.17 11.53
CA ILE A 222 1.27 19.18 11.16
C ILE A 222 0.41 18.57 12.28
N ALA A 223 0.86 17.49 12.93
CA ALA A 223 0.10 16.86 14.01
C ALA A 223 -0.06 17.76 15.24
N THR A 224 1.03 18.41 15.67
CA THR A 224 1.01 19.40 16.77
C THR A 224 0.20 20.63 16.38
N SER A 225 0.34 21.10 15.14
CA SER A 225 -0.46 22.21 14.59
C SER A 225 -1.96 21.93 14.67
N ARG A 226 -2.39 20.73 14.24
CA ARG A 226 -3.79 20.28 14.35
C ARG A 226 -4.30 20.35 15.78
N ARG A 227 -3.52 19.83 16.74
CA ARG A 227 -3.88 19.80 18.17
C ARG A 227 -4.10 21.21 18.74
N ILE A 228 -3.20 22.15 18.44
CA ILE A 228 -3.29 23.55 18.89
C ILE A 228 -4.53 24.23 18.30
N LEU A 229 -4.76 24.04 17.00
CA LEU A 229 -5.85 24.68 16.25
C LEU A 229 -7.23 24.13 16.66
N GLU A 230 -7.40 22.80 16.73
CA GLU A 230 -8.63 22.17 17.21
C GLU A 230 -8.86 22.39 18.72
N GLY A 231 -7.80 22.66 19.49
CA GLY A 231 -7.84 22.94 20.93
C GLY A 231 -8.25 24.37 21.32
N GLY A 232 -8.50 25.28 20.35
CA GLY A 232 -8.98 26.63 20.63
C GLY A 232 -7.91 27.73 20.60
N PHE A 233 -6.98 27.67 19.63
CA PHE A 233 -5.98 28.70 19.36
C PHE A 233 -6.58 30.12 19.25
N SER A 234 -5.92 31.10 19.90
CA SER A 234 -6.30 32.52 19.86
C SER A 234 -5.15 33.39 19.30
N TRP A 235 -5.51 34.54 18.72
CA TRP A 235 -4.54 35.46 18.10
C TRP A 235 -5.00 36.92 18.28
N THR A 236 -4.05 37.84 18.30
CA THR A 236 -4.23 39.26 18.68
C THR A 236 -5.00 40.14 17.67
N GLY A 237 -5.89 39.56 16.87
CA GLY A 237 -6.82 40.27 15.99
C GLY A 237 -8.28 39.82 16.08
N ASN A 238 -8.59 38.83 16.93
CA ASN A 238 -9.95 38.36 17.14
C ASN A 238 -10.42 38.66 18.58
N GLN A 239 -11.57 39.34 18.72
CA GLN A 239 -12.19 39.62 20.02
C GLN A 239 -13.05 38.46 20.53
N THR A 240 -13.45 37.53 19.65
CA THR A 240 -14.22 36.33 20.00
C THR A 240 -13.34 35.09 19.96
N GLN A 241 -13.28 34.36 21.08
CA GLN A 241 -12.54 33.11 21.15
C GLN A 241 -13.24 32.03 20.32
N ILE A 242 -12.58 31.51 19.28
CA ILE A 242 -13.15 30.46 18.42
C ILE A 242 -13.04 29.12 19.14
N SER A 243 -14.17 28.42 19.27
CA SER A 243 -14.23 27.07 19.83
C SER A 243 -13.71 26.02 18.84
N GLY A 244 -12.40 26.02 18.61
CA GLY A 244 -11.68 25.06 17.76
C GLY A 244 -11.80 25.36 16.26
N TYR A 245 -10.67 25.36 15.55
CA TYR A 245 -10.64 25.44 14.09
C TYR A 245 -10.97 24.06 13.49
N LYS A 246 -11.72 24.03 12.38
CA LYS A 246 -11.87 22.85 11.55
C LYS A 246 -10.65 22.74 10.63
N THR A 247 -9.85 21.70 10.84
CA THR A 247 -8.68 21.41 10.00
C THR A 247 -9.05 20.52 8.81
N TYR A 248 -8.33 20.71 7.71
CA TYR A 248 -8.45 19.91 6.49
C TYR A 248 -7.08 19.36 6.11
N GLU A 249 -7.08 18.11 5.65
CA GLU A 249 -5.93 17.42 5.07
C GLU A 249 -4.72 17.23 6.01
N THR A 250 -4.89 17.48 7.31
CA THR A 250 -3.89 17.23 8.38
C THR A 250 -3.66 15.75 8.68
N ASN A 251 -4.44 14.85 8.06
CA ASN A 251 -4.36 13.39 8.17
C ASN A 251 -3.91 12.70 6.86
N ILE A 252 -3.35 13.49 5.93
CA ILE A 252 -2.79 13.02 4.66
C ILE A 252 -1.27 12.89 4.80
N ASP A 253 -0.76 11.68 4.54
CA ASP A 253 0.66 11.34 4.51
C ASP A 253 1.41 12.24 3.51
N PHE A 254 2.57 12.79 3.90
CA PHE A 254 3.28 13.84 3.15
C PHE A 254 3.74 13.37 1.76
N GLU A 255 4.08 12.09 1.65
CA GLU A 255 4.41 11.37 0.43
C GLU A 255 3.22 11.32 -0.56
N ILE A 256 2.03 10.99 -0.06
CA ILE A 256 0.79 10.95 -0.87
C ILE A 256 0.39 12.36 -1.32
N ARG A 257 0.57 13.33 -0.43
CA ARG A 257 0.41 14.77 -0.68
C ARG A 257 1.31 15.26 -1.82
N LEU A 258 2.62 14.98 -1.77
CA LEU A 258 3.58 15.27 -2.84
C LEU A 258 3.17 14.61 -4.17
N MET A 259 2.86 13.31 -4.14
CA MET A 259 2.51 12.55 -5.34
C MET A 259 1.23 13.06 -6.00
N ALA A 260 0.23 13.43 -5.21
CA ALA A 260 -0.97 14.08 -5.70
C ALA A 260 -0.67 15.47 -6.28
N ASP A 261 0.29 16.20 -5.69
CA ASP A 261 0.60 17.56 -6.11
C ASP A 261 1.37 17.67 -7.42
N LEU A 262 2.38 16.82 -7.59
CA LEU A 262 3.26 16.78 -8.77
C LEU A 262 2.76 15.80 -9.85
N HIS A 263 1.53 15.30 -9.71
CA HIS A 263 0.92 14.32 -10.60
C HIS A 263 1.75 13.02 -10.77
N ILE A 264 2.54 12.64 -9.76
CA ILE A 264 3.25 11.36 -9.70
C ILE A 264 2.27 10.27 -9.26
N VAL A 265 2.32 9.09 -9.88
CA VAL A 265 1.63 7.88 -9.41
C VAL A 265 2.64 6.76 -9.16
N GLY A 266 2.27 5.69 -8.45
CA GLY A 266 3.21 4.59 -8.20
C GLY A 266 3.72 3.98 -9.50
N CYS A 267 5.00 3.64 -9.56
CA CYS A 267 5.61 2.95 -10.71
C CYS A 267 5.48 3.68 -12.06
N ASN A 268 5.42 5.01 -12.07
CA ASN A 268 5.40 5.81 -13.29
C ASN A 268 6.79 6.25 -13.75
N TRP A 269 6.85 6.80 -14.96
CA TRP A 269 8.05 7.38 -15.54
C TRP A 269 8.15 8.87 -15.21
N ILE A 270 9.34 9.30 -14.82
CA ILE A 270 9.67 10.69 -14.50
C ILE A 270 10.84 11.12 -15.40
N GLU A 271 10.70 12.31 -16.00
CA GLU A 271 11.78 13.00 -16.70
C GLU A 271 12.35 14.13 -15.83
N ILE A 272 13.68 14.20 -15.84
CA ILE A 272 14.54 15.21 -15.24
C ILE A 272 15.11 16.03 -16.42
N PRO A 273 14.60 17.24 -16.70
CA PRO A 273 14.95 17.98 -17.91
C PRO A 273 16.40 18.48 -17.92
N ALA A 274 16.99 18.56 -19.11
CA ALA A 274 18.32 19.15 -19.31
C ALA A 274 18.42 20.57 -18.72
N GLY A 275 19.53 20.86 -18.05
CA GLY A 275 19.80 22.15 -17.41
C GLY A 275 19.03 22.42 -16.11
N LYS A 276 18.23 21.46 -15.59
CA LYS A 276 17.43 21.61 -14.36
C LYS A 276 17.94 20.85 -13.15
N TYR A 277 18.99 20.05 -13.31
CA TYR A 277 19.56 19.21 -12.27
C TYR A 277 21.09 19.31 -12.25
N PHE A 278 21.69 18.84 -11.15
CA PHE A 278 23.12 18.50 -11.12
C PHE A 278 23.33 17.08 -10.63
N ILE A 279 24.47 16.49 -11.02
CA ILE A 279 24.90 15.17 -10.56
C ILE A 279 25.91 15.36 -9.43
N ARG A 280 25.63 14.83 -8.23
CA ARG A 280 26.49 15.02 -7.04
C ARG A 280 27.91 14.52 -7.25
N GLN A 281 28.08 13.42 -7.99
CA GLN A 281 29.38 12.84 -8.35
C GLN A 281 30.28 13.84 -9.11
N MET A 282 29.71 14.81 -9.84
CA MET A 282 30.44 15.69 -10.76
C MET A 282 30.79 17.07 -10.20
N LEU A 283 30.27 17.45 -9.02
CA LEU A 283 30.49 18.78 -8.43
C LEU A 283 31.92 19.02 -7.89
N THR A 284 32.82 18.05 -8.00
CA THR A 284 34.19 18.08 -7.46
C THR A 284 35.17 19.04 -8.16
N ARG A 285 34.78 19.76 -9.23
CA ARG A 285 35.73 20.56 -10.05
C ARG A 285 35.37 22.02 -10.35
N GLY A 286 34.21 22.53 -9.92
CA GLY A 286 33.70 23.82 -10.40
C GLY A 286 33.51 24.94 -9.35
N MET A 287 33.23 24.60 -8.09
CA MET A 287 32.95 25.60 -7.04
C MET A 287 33.68 25.27 -5.74
N VAL A 288 34.04 26.32 -5.01
CA VAL A 288 34.95 26.34 -3.87
C VAL A 288 34.67 25.24 -2.82
N GLY A 289 35.54 24.25 -2.76
CA GLY A 289 35.94 23.57 -1.51
C GLY A 289 34.97 22.59 -0.82
N GLN A 290 33.72 22.44 -1.27
CA GLN A 290 32.78 21.47 -0.69
C GLN A 290 32.33 20.41 -1.70
N GLN A 291 32.88 19.20 -1.56
CA GLN A 291 32.34 18.00 -2.19
C GLN A 291 31.03 17.63 -1.49
N LEU A 292 29.91 17.65 -2.21
CA LEU A 292 28.63 17.20 -1.66
C LEU A 292 28.71 15.72 -1.26
N LYS A 293 28.16 15.39 -0.09
CA LYS A 293 28.11 14.01 0.39
C LYS A 293 27.17 13.19 -0.49
N LEU A 294 27.67 12.08 -1.05
CA LEU A 294 26.86 11.08 -1.73
C LEU A 294 26.17 10.20 -0.69
N HIS A 295 24.85 10.31 -0.58
CA HIS A 295 24.06 9.57 0.39
C HIS A 295 23.80 8.11 -0.04
N SER A 296 23.79 7.84 -1.35
CA SER A 296 23.35 6.57 -1.94
C SER A 296 24.45 5.76 -2.62
N ARG A 297 24.13 4.49 -2.86
CA ARG A 297 24.86 3.51 -3.69
C ARG A 297 24.33 3.46 -5.12
N CYS A 298 23.38 4.33 -5.50
CA CYS A 298 22.88 4.41 -6.86
C CYS A 298 23.99 4.85 -7.83
N GLN A 299 23.90 4.37 -9.06
CA GLN A 299 24.80 4.76 -10.14
C GLN A 299 24.72 6.26 -10.44
N ILE A 300 23.52 6.82 -10.43
CA ILE A 300 23.26 8.26 -10.60
C ILE A 300 22.67 8.82 -9.30
N GLU A 301 23.30 9.84 -8.73
CA GLU A 301 22.76 10.62 -7.60
C GLU A 301 22.68 12.08 -7.99
N LEU A 302 21.45 12.62 -8.07
CA LEU A 302 21.20 13.96 -8.59
C LEU A 302 20.31 14.78 -7.67
N ASP A 303 20.33 16.10 -7.85
CA ASP A 303 19.45 17.04 -7.17
C ASP A 303 18.67 17.86 -8.20
N ILE A 304 17.39 18.08 -7.92
CA ILE A 304 16.46 18.87 -8.73
C ILE A 304 15.43 19.56 -7.83
N TRP A 305 14.86 20.68 -8.27
CA TRP A 305 13.68 21.24 -7.61
C TRP A 305 12.43 20.43 -7.96
N ALA A 306 11.60 20.14 -6.97
CA ALA A 306 10.40 19.32 -7.12
C ALA A 306 9.43 19.81 -8.22
N GLN A 307 9.42 21.12 -8.50
CA GLN A 307 8.61 21.76 -9.54
C GLN A 307 9.16 21.69 -10.98
N ASP A 308 10.45 21.33 -11.16
CA ASP A 308 11.07 21.23 -12.50
C ASP A 308 11.02 19.79 -13.07
N ILE A 309 10.51 18.81 -12.32
CA ILE A 309 10.34 17.43 -12.81
C ILE A 309 9.15 17.33 -13.78
N ILE A 310 9.18 16.36 -14.68
CA ILE A 310 8.06 16.03 -15.56
C ILE A 310 7.55 14.63 -15.22
N SER A 311 6.30 14.52 -14.76
CA SER A 311 5.64 13.25 -14.49
C SER A 311 4.85 12.78 -15.71
N TYR A 312 5.15 11.59 -16.24
CA TYR A 312 4.40 11.05 -17.37
C TYR A 312 3.15 10.26 -16.94
N PRO A 313 2.03 10.35 -17.70
CA PRO A 313 0.86 9.51 -17.49
C PRO A 313 1.18 8.05 -17.85
N THR A 314 0.53 7.10 -17.19
CA THR A 314 0.79 5.65 -17.36
C THR A 314 0.00 5.08 -18.54
N GLU A 315 0.12 5.72 -19.71
CA GLU A 315 -0.62 5.42 -20.95
C GLU A 315 0.31 5.48 -22.18
N GLY A 316 -0.06 4.76 -23.25
CA GLY A 316 0.74 4.68 -24.47
C GLY A 316 2.13 4.10 -24.23
N GLU A 317 3.18 4.75 -24.75
CA GLU A 317 4.57 4.32 -24.59
C GLU A 317 5.00 4.19 -23.11
N TRP A 318 4.43 5.01 -22.22
CA TRP A 318 4.76 5.08 -20.79
C TRP A 318 4.11 3.97 -19.94
N GLN A 319 3.38 3.03 -20.57
CA GLN A 319 2.93 1.79 -19.91
C GLN A 319 4.07 0.78 -19.71
N ARG A 320 5.19 0.93 -20.43
CA ARG A 320 6.37 0.07 -20.28
C ARG A 320 6.92 0.04 -18.86
N ILE A 321 7.67 -1.01 -18.55
CA ILE A 321 8.29 -1.27 -17.25
C ILE A 321 9.80 -1.36 -17.48
N ALA A 322 10.59 -0.72 -16.61
CA ALA A 322 12.05 -0.76 -16.65
C ALA A 322 12.57 -2.19 -16.41
N PRO A 323 13.82 -2.53 -16.81
CA PRO A 323 14.41 -3.84 -16.57
C PRO A 323 14.84 -4.02 -15.10
N LEU A 324 13.86 -3.99 -14.18
CA LEU A 324 14.06 -4.09 -12.74
C LEU A 324 14.76 -5.41 -12.37
N ARG A 325 15.77 -5.34 -11.50
CA ARG A 325 16.44 -6.51 -10.93
C ARG A 325 15.62 -7.06 -9.77
N ILE A 326 15.10 -8.27 -9.95
CA ILE A 326 14.32 -9.00 -8.95
C ILE A 326 15.23 -10.09 -8.39
N MET A 327 15.63 -9.96 -7.12
CA MET A 327 16.42 -10.95 -6.40
C MET A 327 15.51 -11.77 -5.49
N SER A 328 15.55 -13.08 -5.63
CA SER A 328 14.97 -14.03 -4.67
C SER A 328 16.09 -14.74 -3.93
N TYR A 329 15.93 -14.93 -2.63
CA TYR A 329 16.92 -15.61 -1.79
C TYR A 329 16.23 -16.45 -0.71
N ASP A 330 17.00 -17.37 -0.14
CA ASP A 330 16.58 -18.36 0.85
C ASP A 330 17.80 -18.72 1.71
N ILE A 331 17.60 -19.08 2.99
CA ILE A 331 18.70 -19.40 3.93
C ILE A 331 18.51 -20.77 4.59
N GLU A 332 19.63 -21.45 4.84
CA GLU A 332 19.67 -22.67 5.64
C GLU A 332 20.44 -22.48 6.95
N CYS A 333 19.90 -23.06 8.03
CA CYS A 333 20.49 -23.00 9.38
C CYS A 333 20.69 -24.40 9.97
N ALA A 334 21.85 -24.66 10.57
CA ALA A 334 22.13 -25.94 11.23
C ALA A 334 21.56 -25.98 12.66
N GLY A 335 20.28 -26.32 12.78
CA GLY A 335 19.57 -26.38 14.06
C GLY A 335 19.93 -27.56 14.97
N ARG A 336 19.73 -27.36 16.28
CA ARG A 336 19.69 -28.43 17.30
C ARG A 336 18.45 -29.32 17.12
N LYS A 337 18.60 -30.64 17.32
CA LYS A 337 17.52 -31.62 17.07
C LYS A 337 16.29 -31.37 17.98
N GLY A 338 15.13 -31.13 17.36
CA GLY A 338 13.85 -30.90 18.04
C GLY A 338 13.61 -29.45 18.48
N ILE A 339 14.54 -28.53 18.21
CA ILE A 339 14.44 -27.10 18.54
C ILE A 339 14.36 -26.32 17.21
N PHE A 340 13.51 -25.29 17.14
CA PHE A 340 13.47 -24.40 15.98
C PHE A 340 14.69 -23.46 16.02
N PRO A 341 15.36 -23.13 14.89
CA PRO A 341 16.60 -22.35 14.91
C PRO A 341 16.48 -21.02 15.68
N GLU A 342 17.46 -20.76 16.55
CA GLU A 342 17.60 -19.54 17.35
C GLU A 342 18.88 -18.80 16.93
N PRO A 343 18.82 -17.51 16.53
CA PRO A 343 19.98 -16.76 16.01
C PRO A 343 21.20 -16.72 16.95
N GLU A 344 20.99 -16.81 18.26
CA GLU A 344 22.04 -16.82 19.28
C GLU A 344 22.80 -18.15 19.39
N HIS A 345 22.32 -19.21 18.72
CA HIS A 345 22.82 -20.57 18.90
C HIS A 345 23.08 -21.31 17.59
N ASP A 346 22.13 -21.30 16.66
CA ASP A 346 22.16 -22.14 15.47
C ASP A 346 22.71 -21.32 14.27
N PRO A 347 23.81 -21.75 13.62
CA PRO A 347 24.49 -20.97 12.59
C PRO A 347 23.74 -21.01 11.25
N VAL A 348 23.82 -19.90 10.50
CA VAL A 348 23.51 -19.85 9.07
C VAL A 348 24.64 -20.57 8.32
N ILE A 349 24.27 -21.53 7.49
CA ILE A 349 25.22 -22.43 6.82
C ILE A 349 25.18 -22.31 5.30
N GLN A 350 24.05 -21.90 4.72
CA GLN A 350 23.95 -21.60 3.30
C GLN A 350 23.01 -20.41 3.06
N ILE A 351 23.29 -19.64 2.00
CA ILE A 351 22.36 -18.65 1.46
C ILE A 351 22.35 -18.81 -0.07
N ALA A 352 21.22 -19.19 -0.63
CA ALA A 352 21.02 -19.22 -2.08
C ALA A 352 20.48 -17.87 -2.56
N SER A 353 20.83 -17.47 -3.79
CA SER A 353 20.38 -16.21 -4.38
C SER A 353 20.25 -16.33 -5.91
N MET A 354 19.08 -15.98 -6.40
CA MET A 354 18.68 -16.01 -7.82
C MET A 354 18.28 -14.60 -8.24
N VAL A 355 18.75 -14.11 -9.38
CA VAL A 355 18.40 -12.76 -9.87
C VAL A 355 17.97 -12.81 -11.33
N ILE A 356 16.79 -12.25 -11.59
CA ILE A 356 16.19 -12.11 -12.92
C ILE A 356 15.91 -10.62 -13.20
N ARG A 357 15.92 -10.22 -14.48
CA ARG A 357 15.43 -8.89 -14.88
C ARG A 357 13.98 -9.00 -15.31
N GLN A 358 13.16 -8.01 -14.97
CA GLN A 358 11.76 -8.00 -15.38
C GLN A 358 11.65 -8.08 -16.91
N GLY A 359 11.00 -9.14 -17.41
CA GLY A 359 10.85 -9.44 -18.84
C GLY A 359 11.79 -10.52 -19.39
N ASP A 360 12.90 -10.85 -18.70
CA ASP A 360 13.73 -12.01 -19.04
C ASP A 360 12.98 -13.33 -18.72
N LYS A 361 13.31 -14.40 -19.44
CA LYS A 361 12.73 -15.75 -19.23
C LYS A 361 13.48 -16.60 -18.19
N GLU A 362 14.74 -16.25 -17.94
CA GLU A 362 15.67 -17.01 -17.11
C GLU A 362 16.50 -16.07 -16.22
N GLU A 363 16.94 -16.61 -15.09
CA GLU A 363 17.71 -15.88 -14.08
C GLU A 363 19.16 -15.75 -14.55
N PHE A 364 19.68 -14.53 -14.66
CA PHE A 364 21.05 -14.30 -15.15
C PHE A 364 22.10 -14.53 -14.06
N ILE A 365 21.73 -14.38 -12.77
CA ILE A 365 22.59 -14.71 -11.62
C ILE A 365 21.95 -15.88 -10.87
N LYS A 366 22.78 -16.90 -10.59
CA LYS A 366 22.47 -18.06 -9.76
C LYS A 366 23.70 -18.30 -8.88
N THR A 367 23.58 -18.07 -7.58
CA THR A 367 24.71 -18.10 -6.64
C THR A 367 24.28 -18.79 -5.35
N VAL A 368 25.20 -19.54 -4.72
CA VAL A 368 25.02 -20.06 -3.37
C VAL A 368 26.28 -19.82 -2.54
N PHE A 369 26.11 -19.22 -1.37
CA PHE A 369 27.16 -19.04 -0.37
C PHE A 369 27.09 -20.23 0.59
N THR A 370 28.20 -20.91 0.87
CA THR A 370 28.22 -22.11 1.71
C THR A 370 29.29 -22.04 2.79
N LEU A 371 28.93 -22.40 4.03
CA LEU A 371 29.89 -22.61 5.11
C LEU A 371 30.60 -23.94 4.90
N GLY A 372 31.91 -23.90 4.70
CA GLY A 372 32.72 -25.04 4.29
C GLY A 372 32.60 -25.37 2.79
N THR A 373 33.33 -26.42 2.38
CA THR A 373 33.49 -26.77 0.96
C THR A 373 32.23 -27.40 0.36
N CYS A 374 31.92 -27.11 -0.91
CA CYS A 374 30.73 -27.58 -1.61
C CYS A 374 31.10 -28.03 -3.03
N ALA A 375 30.62 -29.20 -3.45
CA ALA A 375 30.89 -29.69 -4.80
C ALA A 375 30.21 -28.78 -5.84
N ASN A 376 30.88 -28.56 -6.97
CA ASN A 376 30.44 -27.64 -8.02
C ASN A 376 29.01 -27.95 -8.52
N ILE A 377 28.22 -26.91 -8.77
CA ILE A 377 26.85 -27.01 -9.29
C ILE A 377 26.82 -26.38 -10.69
N ALA A 378 26.39 -27.14 -11.70
CA ALA A 378 26.42 -26.69 -13.08
C ALA A 378 25.59 -25.40 -13.29
N GLY A 379 26.22 -24.35 -13.82
CA GLY A 379 25.56 -23.06 -14.09
C GLY A 379 25.36 -22.15 -12.88
N VAL A 380 25.88 -22.50 -11.70
CA VAL A 380 25.73 -21.76 -10.45
C VAL A 380 27.09 -21.35 -9.89
N GLY A 381 27.20 -20.11 -9.40
CA GLY A 381 28.37 -19.66 -8.64
C GLY A 381 28.34 -20.20 -7.22
N VAL A 382 29.20 -21.17 -6.91
CA VAL A 382 29.38 -21.69 -5.55
C VAL A 382 30.47 -20.88 -4.84
N ILE A 383 30.13 -20.21 -3.75
CA ILE A 383 31.04 -19.36 -2.97
C ILE A 383 31.27 -20.01 -1.62
N GLU A 384 32.41 -20.68 -1.49
CA GLU A 384 32.83 -21.31 -0.23
C GLU A 384 33.35 -20.26 0.76
N CYS A 385 32.89 -20.34 2.00
CA CYS A 385 33.27 -19.49 3.11
C CYS A 385 33.79 -20.36 4.27
N LYS A 386 34.91 -19.96 4.88
CA LYS A 386 35.55 -20.71 5.97
C LYS A 386 34.88 -20.45 7.31
N THR A 387 34.31 -19.26 7.49
CA THR A 387 33.59 -18.85 8.69
C THR A 387 32.21 -18.29 8.35
N GLU A 388 31.31 -18.31 9.33
CA GLU A 388 29.98 -17.71 9.18
C GLU A 388 30.05 -16.18 9.05
N HIS A 389 31.03 -15.52 9.70
CA HIS A 389 31.30 -14.09 9.51
C HIS A 389 31.60 -13.79 8.03
N GLU A 390 32.51 -14.55 7.41
CA GLU A 390 32.86 -14.41 5.99
C GLU A 390 31.64 -14.67 5.07
N LEU A 391 30.76 -15.61 5.43
CA LEU A 391 29.53 -15.91 4.70
C LEU A 391 28.56 -14.73 4.73
N LEU A 392 28.27 -14.19 5.91
CA LEU A 392 27.35 -13.06 6.09
C LEU A 392 27.90 -11.79 5.41
N GLU A 393 29.19 -11.51 5.58
CA GLU A 393 29.87 -10.36 4.97
C GLU A 393 29.81 -10.42 3.44
N LYS A 394 30.26 -11.52 2.83
CA LYS A 394 30.23 -11.71 1.36
C LYS A 394 28.82 -11.66 0.78
N TRP A 395 27.81 -12.19 1.47
CA TRP A 395 26.43 -12.10 0.98
C TRP A 395 25.90 -10.65 1.03
N ALA A 396 26.24 -9.90 2.08
CA ALA A 396 25.87 -8.49 2.17
C ALA A 396 26.58 -7.64 1.10
N ASP A 397 27.85 -7.93 0.78
CA ASP A 397 28.57 -7.30 -0.33
C ASP A 397 27.97 -7.65 -1.69
N PHE A 398 27.64 -8.93 -1.92
CA PHE A 398 26.94 -9.36 -3.12
C PHE A 398 25.59 -8.64 -3.31
N LEU A 399 24.77 -8.50 -2.25
CA LEU A 399 23.51 -7.78 -2.31
C LEU A 399 23.72 -6.29 -2.63
N ARG A 400 24.78 -5.68 -2.09
CA ARG A 400 25.18 -4.29 -2.42
C ARG A 400 25.61 -4.17 -3.87
N GLU A 401 26.46 -5.07 -4.38
CA GLU A 401 27.02 -5.06 -5.73
C GLU A 401 25.94 -5.30 -6.82
N VAL A 402 25.08 -6.29 -6.61
CA VAL A 402 23.96 -6.63 -7.51
C VAL A 402 22.93 -5.51 -7.61
N ASP A 403 22.79 -4.71 -6.55
CA ASP A 403 21.85 -3.60 -6.44
C ASP A 403 20.40 -3.98 -6.89
N PRO A 404 19.74 -4.97 -6.26
CA PRO A 404 18.39 -5.38 -6.64
C PRO A 404 17.36 -4.28 -6.35
N ASP A 405 16.41 -4.11 -7.25
CA ASP A 405 15.29 -3.16 -7.13
C ASP A 405 14.17 -3.73 -6.27
N ILE A 406 13.93 -5.04 -6.44
CA ILE A 406 12.93 -5.81 -5.71
C ILE A 406 13.64 -7.02 -5.08
N ILE A 407 13.42 -7.21 -3.78
CA ILE A 407 13.87 -8.40 -3.05
C ILE A 407 12.63 -9.21 -2.69
N THR A 408 12.63 -10.50 -3.04
CA THR A 408 11.54 -11.45 -2.82
C THR A 408 12.08 -12.76 -2.24
N GLY A 409 11.20 -13.73 -2.06
CA GLY A 409 11.43 -14.99 -1.39
C GLY A 409 10.14 -15.44 -0.69
N TYR A 410 10.22 -16.39 0.24
CA TYR A 410 9.06 -16.92 0.95
C TYR A 410 9.25 -16.85 2.46
N ASN A 411 8.52 -15.97 3.15
CA ASN A 411 8.68 -15.67 4.58
C ASN A 411 9.96 -14.88 4.94
N VAL A 412 10.65 -14.33 3.93
CA VAL A 412 11.89 -13.55 4.06
C VAL A 412 11.82 -12.40 5.06
N GLN A 413 10.64 -11.79 5.21
CA GLN A 413 10.45 -10.67 6.10
C GLN A 413 10.44 -11.09 7.59
N ASN A 414 9.68 -12.14 7.92
CA ASN A 414 9.46 -12.57 9.30
C ASN A 414 10.55 -13.54 9.81
N PHE A 415 11.11 -14.36 8.92
CA PHE A 415 12.21 -15.28 9.19
C PHE A 415 13.54 -14.74 8.66
N ASP A 416 13.84 -14.85 7.36
CA ASP A 416 15.21 -14.79 6.82
C ASP A 416 15.97 -13.50 7.15
N PHE A 417 15.46 -12.32 6.74
CA PHE A 417 16.09 -11.03 7.07
C PHE A 417 16.24 -10.87 8.58
N SER A 418 15.21 -11.23 9.33
CA SER A 418 15.18 -11.07 10.77
C SER A 418 16.18 -11.99 11.49
N TYR A 419 16.37 -13.20 10.97
CA TYR A 419 17.34 -14.18 11.44
C TYR A 419 18.76 -13.72 11.12
N LEU A 420 19.01 -13.34 9.86
CA LEU A 420 20.30 -12.83 9.39
C LEU A 420 20.76 -11.59 10.18
N LEU A 421 19.87 -10.61 10.41
CA LEU A 421 20.17 -9.40 11.18
C LEU A 421 20.49 -9.72 12.65
N ALA A 422 19.74 -10.62 13.28
CA ALA A 422 20.00 -11.06 14.65
C ALA A 422 21.32 -11.85 14.76
N ARG A 423 21.58 -12.75 13.79
CA ARG A 423 22.80 -13.57 13.74
C ARG A 423 24.04 -12.74 13.50
N ALA A 424 24.00 -11.81 12.55
CA ALA A 424 25.08 -10.85 12.29
C ALA A 424 25.37 -9.98 13.51
N LYS A 425 24.34 -9.55 14.25
CA LYS A 425 24.51 -8.83 15.53
C LYS A 425 25.16 -9.71 16.60
N HIS A 426 24.73 -10.97 16.74
CA HIS A 426 25.31 -11.93 17.69
C HIS A 426 26.80 -12.21 17.42
N LEU A 427 27.15 -12.37 16.14
CA LEU A 427 28.53 -12.62 15.69
C LEU A 427 29.39 -11.35 15.56
N ASN A 428 28.83 -10.17 15.84
CA ASN A 428 29.47 -8.86 15.67
C ASN A 428 30.03 -8.64 14.25
N VAL A 429 29.21 -8.84 13.22
CA VAL A 429 29.51 -8.50 11.81
C VAL A 429 29.01 -7.07 11.52
N PRO A 430 29.82 -6.00 11.70
CA PRO A 430 29.31 -4.63 11.73
C PRO A 430 28.81 -4.12 10.36
N THR A 431 29.37 -4.64 9.27
CA THR A 431 29.08 -4.26 7.88
C THR A 431 27.81 -4.91 7.32
N PHE A 432 27.27 -5.91 8.01
CA PHE A 432 26.11 -6.68 7.52
C PHE A 432 24.85 -5.83 7.42
N SER A 433 24.51 -5.08 8.47
CA SER A 433 23.25 -4.34 8.59
C SER A 433 23.13 -3.11 7.68
N TYR A 434 23.85 -3.01 6.57
CA TYR A 434 23.77 -1.92 5.59
C TYR A 434 23.36 -2.48 4.22
N LEU A 435 22.07 -2.83 4.07
CA LEU A 435 21.52 -3.56 2.91
C LEU A 435 20.66 -2.68 1.98
N GLY A 436 20.19 -1.52 2.45
CA GLY A 436 19.49 -0.53 1.63
C GLY A 436 20.39 0.15 0.59
N ARG A 437 19.82 1.05 -0.22
CA ARG A 437 20.60 1.89 -1.15
C ARG A 437 21.30 3.06 -0.47
N LEU A 438 20.83 3.49 0.69
CA LEU A 438 21.51 4.49 1.51
C LEU A 438 22.75 3.88 2.17
N LYS A 439 23.88 4.61 2.15
CA LYS A 439 25.16 4.09 2.66
C LYS A 439 25.17 3.92 4.17
N ASP A 440 24.72 4.96 4.86
CA ASP A 440 24.93 5.16 6.30
C ASP A 440 23.71 4.76 7.15
N VAL A 441 22.65 4.25 6.52
CA VAL A 441 21.43 3.80 7.22
C VAL A 441 21.53 2.31 7.50
N LYS A 442 21.32 1.92 8.75
CA LYS A 442 21.21 0.52 9.13
C LYS A 442 19.81 -0.03 8.85
N THR A 443 19.79 -1.20 8.25
CA THR A 443 18.64 -2.10 8.15
C THR A 443 18.34 -2.69 9.54
N THR A 444 17.11 -2.51 10.01
CA THR A 444 16.59 -2.97 11.30
C THR A 444 15.29 -3.76 11.10
N ALA A 445 15.01 -4.72 11.98
CA ALA A 445 13.75 -5.46 12.01
C ALA A 445 12.89 -5.00 13.19
N ARG A 446 11.64 -4.62 12.94
CA ARG A 446 10.72 -4.06 13.96
C ARG A 446 9.41 -4.83 13.96
N ALA A 447 8.96 -5.30 15.12
CA ALA A 447 7.65 -5.94 15.22
C ALA A 447 6.54 -4.89 14.94
N ILE A 448 5.62 -5.24 14.04
CA ILE A 448 4.40 -4.49 13.74
C ILE A 448 3.19 -5.42 13.88
N VAL A 449 2.11 -4.93 14.48
CA VAL A 449 0.84 -5.65 14.55
C VAL A 449 -0.07 -5.09 13.47
N ILE A 450 -0.59 -5.96 12.61
CA ILE A 450 -1.54 -5.62 11.55
C ILE A 450 -2.86 -6.30 11.90
N GLN A 451 -3.96 -5.55 11.97
CA GLN A 451 -5.28 -6.08 12.31
C GLN A 451 -6.37 -5.49 11.42
N SER A 452 -7.08 -6.34 10.68
CA SER A 452 -8.37 -6.02 10.02
C SER A 452 -9.35 -7.17 10.22
N LYS A 453 -10.65 -6.96 9.95
CA LYS A 453 -11.63 -8.06 10.00
C LYS A 453 -11.33 -9.14 8.95
N GLN A 454 -10.85 -8.74 7.76
CA GLN A 454 -10.58 -9.65 6.64
C GLN A 454 -9.31 -10.50 6.86
N MET A 455 -8.22 -9.89 7.34
CA MET A 455 -6.93 -10.58 7.51
C MET A 455 -6.69 -11.16 8.91
N GLY A 456 -7.53 -10.80 9.88
CA GLY A 456 -7.33 -11.07 11.30
C GLY A 456 -6.21 -10.22 11.93
N ARG A 457 -5.90 -10.47 13.20
CA ARG A 457 -4.70 -9.92 13.85
C ARG A 457 -3.48 -10.78 13.51
N ARG A 458 -2.43 -10.16 12.99
CA ARG A 458 -1.15 -10.77 12.62
C ARG A 458 0.01 -9.94 13.14
N GLU A 459 1.06 -10.62 13.58
CA GLU A 459 2.31 -9.98 14.00
C GLU A 459 3.35 -10.25 12.92
N ASN A 460 3.84 -9.18 12.28
CA ASN A 460 4.83 -9.20 11.23
C ASN A 460 6.05 -8.38 11.66
N LYS A 461 7.16 -8.47 10.92
CA LYS A 461 8.34 -7.62 11.14
C LYS A 461 8.53 -6.66 9.98
N GLN A 462 8.57 -5.36 10.21
CA GLN A 462 8.95 -4.38 9.19
C GLN A 462 10.48 -4.35 9.09
N ILE A 463 11.01 -4.44 7.86
CA ILE A 463 12.43 -4.28 7.55
C ILE A 463 12.61 -2.99 6.75
N ASN A 464 13.56 -2.13 7.13
CA ASN A 464 13.88 -0.92 6.36
C ASN A 464 15.01 -1.18 5.34
N LEU A 465 14.71 -0.95 4.06
CA LEU A 465 15.57 -1.20 2.90
C LEU A 465 15.40 -0.04 1.89
N GLU A 466 15.78 1.17 2.28
CA GLU A 466 15.49 2.40 1.55
C GLU A 466 15.94 2.31 0.09
N GLY A 467 15.01 2.56 -0.84
CA GLY A 467 15.22 2.45 -2.28
C GLY A 467 15.12 1.03 -2.87
N ARG A 468 14.74 0.02 -2.07
CA ARG A 468 14.46 -1.36 -2.51
C ARG A 468 13.09 -1.82 -2.02
N ILE A 469 12.30 -2.44 -2.90
CA ILE A 469 10.99 -2.99 -2.50
C ILE A 469 11.19 -4.40 -1.93
N LEU A 470 10.80 -4.62 -0.67
CA LEU A 470 10.64 -5.96 -0.11
C LEU A 470 9.26 -6.51 -0.51
N PHE A 471 9.24 -7.62 -1.24
CA PHE A 471 8.05 -8.25 -1.81
C PHE A 471 7.97 -9.72 -1.37
N ASP A 472 7.65 -9.95 -0.09
CA ASP A 472 7.55 -11.30 0.48
C ASP A 472 6.30 -12.03 -0.07
N LEU A 473 6.53 -13.12 -0.80
CA LEU A 473 5.46 -13.86 -1.46
C LEU A 473 4.49 -14.53 -0.47
N LEU A 474 4.92 -14.88 0.74
CA LEU A 474 4.01 -15.43 1.75
C LEU A 474 2.95 -14.38 2.14
N LEU A 475 3.34 -13.11 2.30
CA LEU A 475 2.42 -12.03 2.65
C LEU A 475 1.43 -11.73 1.52
N VAL A 476 1.88 -11.81 0.27
CA VAL A 476 1.01 -11.71 -0.92
C VAL A 476 -0.01 -12.84 -0.92
N LEU A 477 0.42 -14.10 -0.77
CA LEU A 477 -0.49 -15.24 -0.81
C LEU A 477 -1.51 -15.22 0.34
N LEU A 478 -1.11 -14.80 1.54
CA LEU A 478 -1.98 -14.65 2.71
C LEU A 478 -3.02 -13.52 2.56
N ARG A 479 -2.84 -12.60 1.61
CA ARG A 479 -3.74 -11.48 1.33
C ARG A 479 -4.69 -11.78 0.16
N GLU A 480 -4.16 -12.37 -0.91
CA GLU A 480 -4.90 -12.56 -2.18
C GLU A 480 -5.61 -13.92 -2.29
N TYR A 481 -5.23 -14.94 -1.50
CA TYR A 481 -5.77 -16.31 -1.63
C TYR A 481 -6.25 -16.88 -0.29
N LYS A 482 -7.28 -17.74 -0.33
CA LYS A 482 -7.79 -18.51 0.82
C LYS A 482 -7.38 -19.99 0.70
N LEU A 483 -6.11 -20.30 1.00
CA LEU A 483 -5.54 -21.65 0.87
C LEU A 483 -5.62 -22.45 2.18
N ARG A 484 -5.73 -23.79 2.06
CA ARG A 484 -5.70 -24.73 3.21
C ARG A 484 -4.31 -24.82 3.88
N SER A 485 -3.24 -24.53 3.15
CA SER A 485 -1.86 -24.49 3.67
C SER A 485 -1.03 -23.48 2.89
N TYR A 486 -0.25 -22.67 3.62
CA TYR A 486 0.69 -21.67 3.07
C TYR A 486 2.14 -22.10 3.31
N THR A 487 2.42 -23.40 3.19
CA THR A 487 3.82 -23.87 3.11
C THR A 487 4.29 -23.73 1.67
N LEU A 488 5.57 -23.39 1.45
CA LEU A 488 6.13 -23.24 0.10
C LEU A 488 5.89 -24.49 -0.77
N ASN A 489 5.94 -25.69 -0.17
CA ASN A 489 5.62 -26.94 -0.88
C ASN A 489 4.16 -27.03 -1.31
N ALA A 490 3.20 -26.72 -0.41
CA ALA A 490 1.78 -26.80 -0.73
C ALA A 490 1.38 -25.80 -1.83
N VAL A 491 1.88 -24.56 -1.75
CA VAL A 491 1.56 -23.52 -2.76
C VAL A 491 2.28 -23.77 -4.10
N SER A 492 3.51 -24.29 -4.07
CA SER A 492 4.23 -24.71 -5.28
C SER A 492 3.52 -25.87 -5.97
N TYR A 493 3.01 -26.84 -5.20
CA TYR A 493 2.23 -27.94 -5.77
C TYR A 493 0.91 -27.44 -6.36
N HIS A 494 0.17 -26.61 -5.61
CA HIS A 494 -1.11 -26.06 -6.05
C HIS A 494 -1.00 -25.24 -7.34
N PHE A 495 -0.07 -24.28 -7.40
CA PHE A 495 0.05 -23.35 -8.55
C PHE A 495 1.01 -23.84 -9.65
N LEU A 496 2.13 -24.47 -9.32
CA LEU A 496 3.15 -24.87 -10.30
C LEU A 496 3.07 -26.36 -10.68
N GLN A 497 2.34 -27.19 -9.93
CA GLN A 497 2.41 -28.66 -10.01
C GLN A 497 3.86 -29.18 -9.80
N GLN A 498 4.63 -28.48 -8.97
CA GLN A 498 6.00 -28.84 -8.57
C GLN A 498 6.07 -29.02 -7.05
N GLN A 499 6.92 -29.93 -6.60
CA GLN A 499 7.22 -30.13 -5.18
C GLN A 499 8.62 -29.60 -4.85
N LYS A 500 8.87 -29.30 -3.57
CA LYS A 500 10.23 -29.10 -3.05
C LYS A 500 11.00 -30.43 -3.08
N GLU A 501 12.32 -30.39 -3.05
CA GLU A 501 13.08 -31.60 -2.71
C GLU A 501 12.85 -31.97 -1.24
N ASP A 502 12.79 -33.26 -0.92
CA ASP A 502 12.55 -33.73 0.45
C ASP A 502 13.87 -33.71 1.26
N VAL A 503 14.03 -32.65 2.05
CA VAL A 503 15.07 -32.49 3.06
C VAL A 503 14.40 -32.16 4.39
N GLN A 504 14.34 -33.14 5.29
CA GLN A 504 13.79 -32.91 6.63
C GLN A 504 14.73 -32.03 7.46
N HIS A 505 14.17 -31.11 8.25
CA HIS A 505 14.98 -30.17 9.04
C HIS A 505 15.94 -30.87 10.02
N SER A 506 15.57 -32.07 10.46
CA SER A 506 16.37 -32.93 11.35
C SER A 506 17.68 -33.46 10.75
N ILE A 507 17.81 -33.49 9.41
CA ILE A 507 19.00 -34.00 8.71
C ILE A 507 19.90 -32.90 8.14
N ILE A 508 19.47 -31.62 8.17
CA ILE A 508 20.25 -30.48 7.63
C ILE A 508 21.62 -30.40 8.31
N THR A 509 21.64 -30.45 9.65
CA THR A 509 22.87 -30.44 10.45
C THR A 509 23.76 -31.66 10.18
N ASP A 510 23.18 -32.83 9.92
CA ASP A 510 23.93 -34.05 9.61
C ASP A 510 24.52 -33.98 8.16
N LEU A 511 23.80 -33.39 7.20
CA LEU A 511 24.30 -33.12 5.84
C LEU A 511 25.41 -32.07 5.82
N GLN A 512 25.27 -31.01 6.61
CA GLN A 512 26.27 -29.94 6.74
C GLN A 512 27.59 -30.47 7.30
N ASN A 513 27.53 -31.30 8.35
CA ASN A 513 28.69 -31.91 9.01
C ASN A 513 29.32 -33.05 8.21
N GLY A 514 28.74 -33.44 7.07
CA GLY A 514 29.32 -34.40 6.14
C GLY A 514 30.43 -33.80 5.26
N ASN A 515 30.36 -34.09 3.97
CA ASN A 515 31.38 -33.74 2.99
C ASN A 515 30.86 -32.74 1.93
N ALA A 516 31.70 -32.41 0.94
CA ALA A 516 31.34 -31.45 -0.10
C ALA A 516 30.13 -31.89 -0.96
N GLN A 517 29.84 -33.20 -1.07
CA GLN A 517 28.69 -33.72 -1.79
C GLN A 517 27.39 -33.66 -0.97
N THR A 518 27.46 -33.85 0.36
CA THR A 518 26.28 -33.68 1.21
C THR A 518 25.89 -32.20 1.33
N ARG A 519 26.87 -31.28 1.37
CA ARG A 519 26.63 -29.83 1.28
C ARG A 519 26.16 -29.38 -0.11
N HIS A 520 26.61 -30.03 -1.19
CA HIS A 520 26.07 -29.83 -2.54
C HIS A 520 24.59 -30.19 -2.62
N ARG A 521 24.15 -31.33 -2.05
CA ARG A 521 22.72 -31.67 -1.99
C ARG A 521 21.91 -30.59 -1.26
N LEU A 522 22.40 -30.11 -0.12
CA LEU A 522 21.73 -29.03 0.62
C LEU A 522 21.69 -27.72 -0.20
N ALA A 523 22.75 -27.42 -0.94
CA ALA A 523 22.82 -26.23 -1.79
C ALA A 523 21.83 -26.31 -2.96
N VAL A 524 21.64 -27.48 -3.57
CA VAL A 524 20.59 -27.69 -4.60
C VAL A 524 19.19 -27.49 -4.02
N TYR A 525 18.92 -27.98 -2.81
CA TYR A 525 17.66 -27.74 -2.08
C TYR A 525 17.42 -26.24 -1.82
N CYS A 526 18.38 -25.53 -1.22
CA CYS A 526 18.27 -24.08 -0.97
C CYS A 526 18.16 -23.26 -2.27
N LEU A 527 18.86 -23.65 -3.35
CA LEU A 527 18.71 -23.04 -4.68
C LEU A 527 17.31 -23.27 -5.27
N LYS A 528 16.70 -24.44 -5.05
CA LYS A 528 15.32 -24.72 -5.46
C LYS A 528 14.34 -23.82 -4.71
N ASP A 529 14.59 -23.58 -3.43
CA ASP A 529 13.76 -22.76 -2.56
C ASP A 529 13.88 -21.26 -2.84
N ALA A 530 15.08 -20.77 -3.18
CA ALA A 530 15.25 -19.42 -3.74
C ALA A 530 14.59 -19.26 -5.13
N PHE A 531 14.46 -20.34 -5.92
CA PHE A 531 13.91 -20.32 -7.29
C PHE A 531 12.37 -20.37 -7.34
N LEU A 532 11.73 -21.18 -6.48
CA LEU A 532 10.27 -21.36 -6.49
C LEU A 532 9.47 -20.04 -6.33
N PRO A 533 9.87 -19.08 -5.46
CA PRO A 533 9.24 -17.77 -5.36
C PRO A 533 9.25 -16.97 -6.66
N LEU A 534 10.36 -16.96 -7.43
CA LEU A 534 10.40 -16.28 -8.73
C LEU A 534 9.38 -16.86 -9.71
N ARG A 535 9.25 -18.20 -9.75
CA ARG A 535 8.30 -18.88 -10.64
C ARG A 535 6.85 -18.71 -10.21
N LEU A 536 6.57 -18.65 -8.91
CA LEU A 536 5.26 -18.27 -8.39
C LEU A 536 4.92 -16.81 -8.72
N LEU A 537 5.88 -15.89 -8.53
CA LEU A 537 5.74 -14.46 -8.83
C LEU A 537 5.41 -14.21 -10.31
N GLU A 538 6.07 -14.95 -11.21
CA GLU A 538 5.81 -14.94 -12.66
C GLU A 538 4.45 -15.55 -13.00
N LYS A 539 4.14 -16.74 -12.47
CA LYS A 539 2.89 -17.48 -12.72
C LYS A 539 1.65 -16.70 -12.27
N LEU A 540 1.73 -16.07 -11.10
CA LEU A 540 0.64 -15.31 -10.47
C LEU A 540 0.64 -13.82 -10.86
N MET A 541 1.60 -13.38 -11.69
CA MET A 541 1.73 -12.00 -12.19
C MET A 541 1.79 -10.93 -11.09
N CYS A 542 2.23 -11.28 -9.87
CA CYS A 542 2.05 -10.43 -8.69
C CYS A 542 2.65 -9.04 -8.85
N LEU A 543 3.88 -8.94 -9.37
CA LEU A 543 4.55 -7.64 -9.58
C LEU A 543 3.80 -6.76 -10.57
N ILE A 544 3.32 -7.32 -11.69
CA ILE A 544 2.58 -6.57 -12.72
C ILE A 544 1.26 -6.05 -12.14
N ASN A 545 0.51 -6.91 -11.45
CA ASN A 545 -0.76 -6.55 -10.83
C ASN A 545 -0.58 -5.46 -9.75
N TYR A 546 0.48 -5.55 -8.95
CA TYR A 546 0.80 -4.54 -7.92
C TYR A 546 1.33 -3.23 -8.54
N MET A 547 2.15 -3.26 -9.60
CA MET A 547 2.55 -2.04 -10.30
C MET A 547 1.34 -1.32 -10.91
N GLU A 548 0.46 -2.02 -11.63
CA GLU A 548 -0.75 -1.39 -12.19
C GLU A 548 -1.71 -0.90 -11.09
N MET A 549 -1.83 -1.61 -9.96
CA MET A 549 -2.57 -1.11 -8.80
C MET A 549 -1.98 0.20 -8.26
N ALA A 550 -0.65 0.31 -8.16
CA ALA A 550 0.05 1.52 -7.71
C ALA A 550 -0.13 2.69 -8.69
N ARG A 551 -0.10 2.39 -10.00
CA ARG A 551 -0.35 3.34 -11.10
C ARG A 551 -1.80 3.85 -11.11
N VAL A 552 -2.78 2.97 -10.95
CA VAL A 552 -4.23 3.28 -10.95
C VAL A 552 -4.63 4.08 -9.71
N THR A 553 -4.19 3.65 -8.53
CA THR A 553 -4.62 4.25 -7.26
C THR A 553 -3.75 5.43 -6.81
N GLY A 554 -2.59 5.63 -7.46
CA GLY A 554 -1.71 6.76 -7.17
C GLY A 554 -1.04 6.69 -5.80
N VAL A 555 -0.67 5.50 -5.34
CA VAL A 555 0.07 5.28 -4.09
C VAL A 555 1.43 4.60 -4.38
N PRO A 556 2.44 4.71 -3.50
CA PRO A 556 3.67 3.93 -3.59
C PRO A 556 3.42 2.41 -3.64
N MET A 557 4.27 1.65 -4.34
CA MET A 557 4.07 0.20 -4.49
C MET A 557 4.25 -0.57 -3.16
N ASN A 558 5.17 -0.14 -2.30
CA ASN A 558 5.37 -0.71 -0.96
C ASN A 558 4.12 -0.55 -0.05
N TYR A 559 3.34 0.52 -0.20
CA TYR A 559 2.08 0.72 0.54
C TYR A 559 1.05 -0.36 0.20
N LEU A 560 1.11 -0.99 -0.98
CA LEU A 560 0.17 -2.05 -1.35
C LEU A 560 0.35 -3.33 -0.52
N LEU A 561 1.52 -3.56 0.08
CA LEU A 561 1.75 -4.65 1.03
C LEU A 561 1.63 -4.18 2.48
N GLN A 562 2.07 -2.96 2.78
CA GLN A 562 2.16 -2.42 4.15
C GLN A 562 0.87 -1.76 4.66
N ARG A 563 -0.05 -1.36 3.77
CA ARG A 563 -1.28 -0.59 4.10
C ARG A 563 -2.54 -1.22 3.48
N GLY A 564 -3.70 -0.71 3.91
CA GLY A 564 -5.04 -1.20 3.56
C GLY A 564 -5.62 -0.58 2.29
N GLN A 565 -6.88 -0.88 1.96
CA GLN A 565 -7.53 -0.25 0.78
C GLN A 565 -7.80 1.25 1.00
N GLN A 566 -7.99 1.70 2.25
CA GLN A 566 -8.35 3.10 2.53
C GLN A 566 -7.37 4.12 1.95
N ILE A 567 -6.05 3.87 2.00
CA ILE A 567 -5.05 4.82 1.46
C ILE A 567 -5.15 4.94 -0.07
N LYS A 568 -5.55 3.86 -0.75
CA LYS A 568 -5.78 3.82 -2.20
C LYS A 568 -6.96 4.69 -2.62
N VAL A 569 -8.06 4.64 -1.86
CA VAL A 569 -9.26 5.45 -2.12
C VAL A 569 -9.01 6.91 -1.72
N ILE A 570 -8.35 7.17 -0.59
CA ILE A 570 -7.94 8.52 -0.16
C ILE A 570 -7.06 9.21 -1.21
N SER A 571 -6.06 8.54 -1.79
CA SER A 571 -5.20 9.15 -2.83
C SER A 571 -6.02 9.57 -4.07
N GLN A 572 -6.97 8.75 -4.52
CA GLN A 572 -7.86 9.07 -5.63
C GLN A 572 -8.80 10.24 -5.30
N ILE A 573 -9.43 10.23 -4.11
CA ILE A 573 -10.27 11.33 -3.63
C ILE A 573 -9.44 12.62 -3.55
N LEU A 574 -8.21 12.58 -3.03
CA LEU A 574 -7.35 13.75 -2.87
C LEU A 574 -7.00 14.40 -4.21
N ARG A 575 -6.60 13.59 -5.21
CA ARG A 575 -6.33 14.05 -6.58
C ARG A 575 -7.57 14.71 -7.18
N LYS A 576 -8.74 14.10 -7.00
CA LYS A 576 -10.00 14.62 -7.54
C LYS A 576 -10.49 15.88 -6.82
N CYS A 577 -10.26 15.98 -5.51
CA CYS A 577 -10.49 17.19 -4.72
C CYS A 577 -9.62 18.35 -5.22
N LYS A 578 -8.33 18.10 -5.51
CA LYS A 578 -7.42 19.11 -6.06
C LYS A 578 -7.93 19.66 -7.40
N GLU A 579 -8.35 18.80 -8.34
CA GLU A 579 -8.96 19.22 -9.62
C GLU A 579 -10.18 20.14 -9.43
N LYS A 580 -10.99 19.91 -8.39
CA LYS A 580 -12.22 20.66 -8.11
C LYS A 580 -12.10 21.80 -7.10
N ASN A 581 -10.89 22.09 -6.59
CA ASN A 581 -10.68 23.02 -5.46
C ASN A 581 -11.49 22.69 -4.20
N LEU A 582 -11.66 21.40 -3.94
CA LEU A 582 -12.25 20.87 -2.71
C LEU A 582 -11.15 20.41 -1.74
N LEU A 583 -11.51 20.30 -0.46
CA LEU A 583 -10.62 19.89 0.63
C LEU A 583 -11.21 18.74 1.43
N ILE A 584 -10.37 17.75 1.77
CA ILE A 584 -10.76 16.64 2.64
C ILE A 584 -10.72 17.10 4.10
N PRO A 585 -11.85 17.12 4.85
CA PRO A 585 -11.82 17.46 6.27
C PRO A 585 -11.10 16.38 7.07
N ALA A 586 -10.33 16.79 8.08
CA ALA A 586 -9.70 15.85 8.98
C ALA A 586 -10.72 15.39 10.03
N MET A 587 -11.44 14.31 9.70
CA MET A 587 -12.43 13.73 10.61
C MET A 587 -11.76 13.20 11.89
N LYS A 588 -12.54 13.08 12.97
CA LYS A 588 -12.16 12.31 14.16
C LYS A 588 -12.73 10.90 14.00
N ILE A 589 -11.96 9.89 14.39
CA ILE A 589 -12.44 8.51 14.44
C ILE A 589 -13.53 8.45 15.51
N MET A 590 -14.67 7.82 15.17
CA MET A 590 -15.78 7.63 16.10
C MET A 590 -15.82 6.16 16.50
N ASP A 591 -15.34 5.84 17.70
CA ASP A 591 -15.12 4.45 18.16
C ASP A 591 -16.40 3.62 18.32
N ASN A 592 -17.59 4.25 18.26
CA ASN A 592 -18.89 3.56 18.35
C ASN A 592 -19.92 4.25 17.44
N GLY A 593 -20.00 3.83 16.17
CA GLY A 593 -21.15 4.10 15.32
C GLY A 593 -22.11 2.89 15.34
N ASP A 594 -23.41 3.13 15.34
CA ASP A 594 -24.39 2.05 15.16
C ASP A 594 -24.20 1.37 13.79
N ASP A 595 -24.31 0.04 13.75
CA ASP A 595 -24.23 -0.71 12.50
C ASP A 595 -25.44 -0.39 11.60
N TYR A 596 -25.26 -0.43 10.29
CA TYR A 596 -26.28 -0.03 9.32
C TYR A 596 -26.85 -1.23 8.56
N THR A 597 -28.11 -1.12 8.12
CA THR A 597 -28.76 -2.21 7.38
C THR A 597 -28.06 -2.46 6.04
N GLY A 598 -27.38 -3.61 5.94
CA GLY A 598 -26.67 -4.09 4.74
C GLY A 598 -27.59 -4.63 3.65
N ALA A 599 -27.07 -5.54 2.83
CA ALA A 599 -27.81 -6.15 1.72
C ALA A 599 -29.02 -7.00 2.18
N THR A 600 -29.88 -7.36 1.22
CA THR A 600 -30.97 -8.33 1.43
C THR A 600 -30.67 -9.61 0.65
N VAL A 601 -30.84 -10.74 1.32
CA VAL A 601 -30.89 -12.07 0.72
C VAL A 601 -32.35 -12.49 0.64
N ILE A 602 -32.79 -12.96 -0.53
CA ILE A 602 -34.13 -13.52 -0.71
C ILE A 602 -34.16 -14.91 -0.06
N GLU A 603 -35.16 -15.20 0.79
CA GLU A 603 -35.23 -16.49 1.49
C GLU A 603 -35.26 -17.66 0.48
N PRO A 604 -34.29 -18.59 0.53
CA PRO A 604 -34.18 -19.65 -0.45
C PRO A 604 -35.36 -20.62 -0.39
N ILE A 605 -35.95 -20.91 -1.54
CA ILE A 605 -36.81 -22.07 -1.74
C ILE A 605 -35.91 -23.30 -1.80
N ARG A 606 -35.67 -23.92 -0.65
CA ARG A 606 -34.70 -25.01 -0.52
C ARG A 606 -35.22 -26.28 -1.19
N GLY A 607 -34.43 -26.84 -2.10
CA GLY A 607 -34.74 -28.08 -2.78
C GLY A 607 -33.58 -28.59 -3.62
N TYR A 608 -33.73 -29.80 -4.16
CA TYR A 608 -32.91 -30.25 -5.28
C TYR A 608 -33.66 -29.88 -6.57
N TYR A 609 -32.96 -29.21 -7.49
CA TYR A 609 -33.50 -28.78 -8.77
C TYR A 609 -32.87 -29.60 -9.89
N ASP A 610 -33.69 -30.42 -10.54
CA ASP A 610 -33.39 -31.20 -11.75
C ASP A 610 -33.64 -30.40 -13.05
N THR A 611 -34.22 -29.21 -12.91
CA THR A 611 -34.60 -28.28 -13.97
C THR A 611 -33.63 -27.10 -14.02
N PRO A 612 -33.29 -26.57 -15.21
CA PRO A 612 -32.33 -25.46 -15.33
C PRO A 612 -32.75 -24.22 -14.54
N ILE A 613 -31.79 -23.67 -13.79
CA ILE A 613 -31.92 -22.40 -13.08
C ILE A 613 -31.06 -21.37 -13.81
N THR A 614 -31.63 -20.22 -14.11
CA THR A 614 -30.92 -19.11 -14.76
C THR A 614 -30.57 -18.06 -13.72
N THR A 615 -29.27 -17.78 -13.55
CA THR A 615 -28.79 -16.68 -12.72
C THR A 615 -28.68 -15.40 -13.57
N LEU A 616 -29.22 -14.30 -13.08
CA LEU A 616 -29.02 -12.95 -13.63
C LEU A 616 -28.42 -12.05 -12.55
N ASP A 617 -27.35 -11.32 -12.88
CA ASP A 617 -26.59 -10.45 -11.96
C ASP A 617 -26.52 -8.98 -12.44
N PHE A 618 -26.42 -8.04 -11.50
CA PHE A 618 -26.13 -6.64 -11.81
C PHE A 618 -24.61 -6.39 -11.89
N SER A 619 -24.10 -6.15 -13.10
CA SER A 619 -22.68 -5.84 -13.29
C SER A 619 -22.24 -4.59 -12.49
N SER A 620 -21.50 -4.79 -11.39
CA SER A 620 -21.03 -3.72 -10.50
C SER A 620 -22.18 -2.88 -9.90
N LEU A 621 -23.11 -3.53 -9.19
CA LEU A 621 -24.30 -2.89 -8.60
C LEU A 621 -23.99 -1.60 -7.83
N TYR A 622 -23.20 -1.66 -6.75
CA TYR A 622 -22.98 -0.49 -5.87
C TYR A 622 -22.30 0.70 -6.57
N PRO A 623 -21.20 0.53 -7.36
CA PRO A 623 -20.69 1.61 -8.20
C PRO A 623 -21.75 2.23 -9.14
N SER A 624 -22.58 1.39 -9.76
CA SER A 624 -23.62 1.84 -10.69
C SER A 624 -24.71 2.66 -9.99
N ILE A 625 -25.15 2.25 -8.79
CA ILE A 625 -26.09 3.02 -7.95
C ILE A 625 -25.48 4.39 -7.58
N MET A 626 -24.22 4.42 -7.13
CA MET A 626 -23.55 5.67 -6.77
C MET A 626 -23.47 6.65 -7.94
N GLN A 627 -23.17 6.17 -9.15
CA GLN A 627 -23.15 6.97 -10.37
C GLN A 627 -24.56 7.45 -10.78
N ALA A 628 -25.53 6.53 -10.87
CA ALA A 628 -26.88 6.82 -11.34
C ALA A 628 -27.62 7.85 -10.46
N HIS A 629 -27.41 7.79 -9.15
CA HIS A 629 -28.06 8.66 -8.17
C HIS A 629 -27.13 9.80 -7.66
N ASN A 630 -25.97 10.01 -8.28
CA ASN A 630 -25.01 11.08 -7.93
C ASN A 630 -24.59 11.10 -6.44
N LEU A 631 -24.47 9.92 -5.82
CA LEU A 631 -24.22 9.77 -4.38
C LEU A 631 -22.76 10.07 -4.05
N CYS A 632 -22.52 11.12 -3.27
CA CYS A 632 -21.17 11.62 -3.00
C CYS A 632 -21.13 12.52 -1.76
N TYR A 633 -19.97 12.59 -1.09
CA TYR A 633 -19.71 13.54 0.00
C TYR A 633 -20.10 14.98 -0.35
N SER A 634 -19.75 15.43 -1.57
CA SER A 634 -19.96 16.80 -2.05
C SER A 634 -21.37 17.08 -2.60
N THR A 635 -22.25 16.08 -2.59
CA THR A 635 -23.64 16.18 -3.06
C THR A 635 -24.65 15.93 -1.94
N LEU A 636 -24.22 15.34 -0.81
CA LEU A 636 -25.03 15.14 0.40
C LEU A 636 -25.52 16.46 1.00
N ILE A 637 -26.83 16.59 1.22
CA ILE A 637 -27.43 17.76 1.87
C ILE A 637 -27.51 17.49 3.38
N THR A 638 -26.58 18.10 4.14
CA THR A 638 -26.46 17.89 5.60
C THR A 638 -27.25 18.89 6.45
N ASP A 639 -27.80 19.96 5.86
CA ASP A 639 -28.52 21.02 6.58
C ASP A 639 -29.85 21.32 5.88
N GLY A 640 -30.96 21.30 6.64
CA GLY A 640 -32.29 21.61 6.14
C GLY A 640 -32.42 23.03 5.57
N ARG A 641 -31.60 23.98 6.01
CA ARG A 641 -31.55 25.34 5.45
C ARG A 641 -31.01 25.35 4.01
N ILE A 642 -30.07 24.46 3.69
CA ILE A 642 -29.56 24.30 2.32
C ILE A 642 -30.64 23.64 1.44
N LYS A 643 -31.39 22.68 2.00
CA LYS A 643 -32.55 22.08 1.31
C LYS A 643 -33.60 23.13 0.94
N GLN A 644 -33.83 24.14 1.79
CA GLN A 644 -34.78 25.24 1.53
C GLN A 644 -34.32 26.22 0.43
N THR A 645 -33.03 26.25 0.07
CA THR A 645 -32.53 27.08 -1.05
C THR A 645 -32.55 26.38 -2.42
N LEU A 646 -33.02 25.13 -2.46
CA LEU A 646 -33.06 24.28 -3.66
C LEU A 646 -34.51 24.00 -4.05
N SER A 647 -34.79 23.87 -5.34
CA SER A 647 -36.09 23.37 -5.80
C SER A 647 -36.20 21.86 -5.59
N GLU A 648 -37.42 21.30 -5.61
CA GLU A 648 -37.62 19.85 -5.54
C GLU A 648 -37.00 19.12 -6.75
N ASP A 649 -36.82 19.82 -7.87
CA ASP A 649 -36.13 19.29 -9.04
C ASP A 649 -34.59 19.29 -8.92
N ASP A 650 -34.01 19.95 -7.94
CA ASP A 650 -32.55 20.05 -7.76
C ASP A 650 -31.93 18.90 -6.96
N TYR A 651 -32.74 18.10 -6.25
CA TYR A 651 -32.27 17.03 -5.38
C TYR A 651 -33.12 15.75 -5.48
N ILE A 652 -32.62 14.67 -4.90
CA ILE A 652 -33.35 13.41 -4.67
C ILE A 652 -33.39 13.10 -3.18
N THR A 653 -34.45 12.43 -2.75
CA THR A 653 -34.50 11.75 -1.43
C THR A 653 -34.38 10.26 -1.69
N THR A 654 -33.43 9.63 -1.02
CA THR A 654 -33.14 8.18 -1.15
C THR A 654 -34.10 7.35 -0.30
N PRO A 655 -34.23 6.03 -0.52
CA PRO A 655 -35.13 5.19 0.28
C PRO A 655 -34.73 5.08 1.77
N SER A 656 -33.54 5.54 2.16
CA SER A 656 -33.12 5.69 3.57
C SER A 656 -33.40 7.09 4.15
N GLY A 657 -34.05 7.99 3.41
CA GLY A 657 -34.38 9.36 3.82
C GLY A 657 -33.27 10.40 3.58
N ASN A 658 -32.06 9.98 3.21
CA ASN A 658 -30.94 10.89 2.96
C ASN A 658 -31.16 11.68 1.66
N CYS A 659 -30.78 12.96 1.64
CA CYS A 659 -31.00 13.86 0.49
C CYS A 659 -29.69 14.20 -0.23
N PHE A 660 -29.66 14.11 -1.57
CA PHE A 660 -28.50 14.42 -2.41
C PHE A 660 -28.88 15.31 -3.60
N VAL A 661 -28.06 16.30 -3.96
CA VAL A 661 -28.30 17.11 -5.17
C VAL A 661 -28.10 16.31 -6.45
N LYS A 662 -28.87 16.63 -7.50
CA LYS A 662 -28.75 16.02 -8.82
C LYS A 662 -27.47 16.49 -9.54
N SER A 663 -27.01 15.68 -10.50
CA SER A 663 -25.80 15.95 -11.28
C SER A 663 -25.88 17.23 -12.13
N THR A 664 -27.10 17.69 -12.46
CA THR A 664 -27.39 18.96 -13.11
C THR A 664 -26.98 20.18 -12.27
N VAL A 665 -27.00 20.06 -10.94
CA VAL A 665 -26.62 21.12 -9.99
C VAL A 665 -25.15 21.00 -9.60
N CYS A 666 -24.72 19.79 -9.24
CA CYS A 666 -23.33 19.50 -8.88
C CYS A 666 -23.00 18.03 -9.16
N CYS A 667 -22.04 17.79 -10.05
CA CYS A 667 -21.52 16.44 -10.27
C CYS A 667 -20.57 16.02 -9.14
N GLY A 668 -20.91 14.92 -8.45
CA GLY A 668 -20.14 14.41 -7.32
C GLY A 668 -18.76 13.86 -7.72
N ILE A 669 -17.78 13.96 -6.82
CA ILE A 669 -16.44 13.42 -7.06
C ILE A 669 -16.39 11.89 -7.13
N LEU A 670 -17.19 11.15 -6.34
CA LEU A 670 -17.19 9.69 -6.37
C LEU A 670 -17.78 9.13 -7.68
N PRO A 671 -18.93 9.64 -8.19
CA PRO A 671 -19.39 9.34 -9.55
C PRO A 671 -18.34 9.57 -10.64
N GLU A 672 -17.57 10.66 -10.58
CA GLU A 672 -16.49 10.91 -11.57
C GLU A 672 -15.32 9.93 -11.42
N ILE A 673 -14.87 9.61 -10.19
CA ILE A 673 -13.83 8.61 -9.94
C ILE A 673 -14.26 7.25 -10.50
N LEU A 674 -15.48 6.80 -10.18
CA LEU A 674 -16.04 5.56 -10.68
C LEU A 674 -16.17 5.54 -12.22
N THR A 675 -16.61 6.64 -12.81
CA THR A 675 -16.71 6.79 -14.28
C THR A 675 -15.34 6.68 -14.94
N ASN A 676 -14.31 7.31 -14.36
CA ASN A 676 -12.94 7.23 -14.86
C ASN A 676 -12.38 5.80 -14.74
N LEU A 677 -12.54 5.15 -13.58
CA LEU A 677 -12.09 3.78 -13.34
C LEU A 677 -12.75 2.78 -14.30
N LEU A 678 -14.08 2.83 -14.45
CA LEU A 678 -14.83 1.92 -15.33
C LEU A 678 -14.53 2.16 -16.81
N THR A 679 -14.36 3.43 -17.21
CA THR A 679 -13.99 3.79 -18.59
C THR A 679 -12.56 3.35 -18.92
N ALA A 680 -11.60 3.58 -18.01
CA ALA A 680 -10.24 3.06 -18.13
C ALA A 680 -10.23 1.52 -18.19
N ARG A 681 -11.09 0.84 -17.41
CA ARG A 681 -11.22 -0.62 -17.43
C ARG A 681 -11.73 -1.12 -18.78
N LYS A 682 -12.73 -0.44 -19.36
CA LYS A 682 -13.25 -0.76 -20.70
C LYS A 682 -12.17 -0.57 -21.78
N ARG A 683 -11.37 0.49 -21.71
CA ARG A 683 -10.22 0.72 -22.60
C ARG A 683 -9.15 -0.37 -22.45
N ALA A 684 -8.74 -0.68 -21.22
CA ALA A 684 -7.76 -1.73 -20.94
C ALA A 684 -8.20 -3.09 -21.49
N LYS A 685 -9.47 -3.50 -21.27
CA LYS A 685 -10.04 -4.73 -21.84
C LYS A 685 -10.16 -4.72 -23.37
N GLN A 686 -10.22 -3.56 -24.01
CA GLN A 686 -10.21 -3.46 -25.47
C GLN A 686 -8.78 -3.59 -26.02
N MET A 687 -7.84 -2.82 -25.48
CA MET A 687 -6.42 -2.92 -25.82
C MET A 687 -5.89 -4.35 -25.63
N MET A 688 -6.31 -5.04 -24.57
CA MET A 688 -5.92 -6.43 -24.28
C MET A 688 -6.38 -7.44 -25.34
N LYS A 689 -7.46 -7.15 -26.08
CA LYS A 689 -7.93 -8.00 -27.21
C LYS A 689 -7.16 -7.74 -28.50
N GLU A 690 -6.62 -6.53 -28.66
CA GLU A 690 -5.93 -6.07 -29.87
C GLU A 690 -4.41 -6.31 -29.78
N GLU A 691 -3.85 -6.30 -28.56
CA GLU A 691 -2.44 -6.55 -28.31
C GLU A 691 -2.05 -7.99 -28.68
N THR A 692 -0.84 -8.14 -29.22
CA THR A 692 -0.25 -9.41 -29.64
C THR A 692 0.89 -9.84 -28.74
N ASP A 693 1.62 -8.90 -28.14
CA ASP A 693 2.72 -9.19 -27.22
C ASP A 693 2.22 -9.73 -25.87
N GLU A 694 2.68 -10.93 -25.51
CA GLU A 694 2.23 -11.63 -24.30
C GLU A 694 2.62 -10.90 -23.01
N PHE A 695 3.73 -10.15 -22.98
CA PHE A 695 4.10 -9.37 -21.79
C PHE A 695 3.17 -8.16 -21.61
N ARG A 696 2.87 -7.43 -22.68
CA ARG A 696 1.92 -6.31 -22.67
C ARG A 696 0.49 -6.76 -22.39
N LYS A 697 0.04 -7.91 -22.90
CA LYS A 697 -1.26 -8.51 -22.50
C LYS A 697 -1.34 -8.71 -20.99
N LYS A 698 -0.29 -9.26 -20.36
CA LYS A 698 -0.22 -9.42 -18.90
C LYS A 698 -0.31 -8.09 -18.16
N VAL A 699 0.36 -7.03 -18.65
CA VAL A 699 0.24 -5.67 -18.10
C VAL A 699 -1.19 -5.13 -18.22
N LEU A 700 -1.84 -5.32 -19.37
CA LEU A 700 -3.22 -4.85 -19.60
C LEU A 700 -4.25 -5.62 -18.77
N ASP A 701 -4.04 -6.91 -18.49
CA ASP A 701 -4.91 -7.70 -17.61
C ASP A 701 -4.73 -7.27 -16.14
N GLY A 702 -3.49 -7.12 -15.67
CA GLY A 702 -3.21 -6.56 -14.35
C GLY A 702 -3.86 -5.19 -14.15
N ARG A 703 -3.86 -4.34 -15.19
CA ARG A 703 -4.55 -3.05 -15.21
C ARG A 703 -6.06 -3.18 -15.11
N GLN A 704 -6.71 -4.05 -15.89
CA GLN A 704 -8.18 -4.18 -15.82
C GLN A 704 -8.65 -4.76 -14.48
N LEU A 705 -7.85 -5.65 -13.87
CA LEU A 705 -8.10 -6.18 -12.54
C LEU A 705 -7.93 -5.10 -11.46
N ALA A 706 -6.84 -4.34 -11.50
CA ALA A 706 -6.61 -3.23 -10.59
C ALA A 706 -7.75 -2.20 -10.63
N LEU A 707 -8.27 -1.90 -11.83
CA LEU A 707 -9.41 -1.02 -12.03
C LEU A 707 -10.74 -1.62 -11.52
N LYS A 708 -10.97 -2.94 -11.65
CA LYS A 708 -12.14 -3.64 -11.03
C LYS A 708 -12.11 -3.46 -9.51
N ILE A 709 -11.00 -3.84 -8.89
CA ILE A 709 -10.83 -3.83 -7.43
C ILE A 709 -10.98 -2.39 -6.91
N SER A 710 -10.29 -1.42 -7.53
CA SER A 710 -10.35 -0.01 -7.12
C SER A 710 -11.76 0.55 -7.16
N ALA A 711 -12.57 0.22 -8.18
CA ALA A 711 -13.95 0.70 -8.30
C ALA A 711 -14.85 0.10 -7.20
N ASN A 712 -14.70 -1.19 -6.90
CA ASN A 712 -15.45 -1.86 -5.83
C ASN A 712 -15.10 -1.27 -4.44
N SER A 713 -13.83 -0.98 -4.17
CA SER A 713 -13.39 -0.42 -2.87
C SER A 713 -13.90 0.99 -2.57
N VAL A 714 -14.38 1.77 -3.56
CA VAL A 714 -14.92 3.13 -3.33
C VAL A 714 -16.17 3.09 -2.44
N TYR A 715 -17.04 2.09 -2.60
CA TYR A 715 -18.22 1.92 -1.75
C TYR A 715 -17.84 1.57 -0.31
N GLY A 716 -17.05 0.50 -0.11
CA GLY A 716 -16.65 0.03 1.22
C GLY A 716 -15.89 1.09 2.03
N PHE A 717 -15.17 1.98 1.35
CA PHE A 717 -14.53 3.15 1.98
C PHE A 717 -15.54 4.11 2.64
N THR A 718 -16.72 4.33 2.06
CA THR A 718 -17.74 5.22 2.66
C THR A 718 -18.39 4.61 3.91
N GLY A 719 -18.48 3.28 3.99
CA GLY A 719 -19.08 2.56 5.11
C GLY A 719 -18.14 2.28 6.28
N ALA A 720 -16.83 2.45 6.11
CA ALA A 720 -15.82 2.15 7.12
C ALA A 720 -15.79 3.21 8.24
N GLN A 721 -16.60 3.00 9.29
CA GLN A 721 -16.69 3.85 10.49
C GLN A 721 -15.33 4.15 11.13
N VAL A 722 -14.50 3.12 11.31
CA VAL A 722 -13.09 3.26 11.63
C VAL A 722 -12.36 3.57 10.32
N GLY A 723 -12.14 4.86 10.03
CA GLY A 723 -11.53 5.26 8.77
C GLY A 723 -11.26 6.76 8.62
N LYS A 724 -10.51 7.12 7.57
CA LYS A 724 -10.10 8.52 7.35
C LYS A 724 -11.24 9.47 6.93
N LEU A 725 -12.35 8.96 6.37
CA LEU A 725 -13.49 9.77 5.89
C LEU A 725 -14.83 8.96 5.81
N PRO A 726 -15.38 8.47 6.93
CA PRO A 726 -16.67 7.76 6.94
C PRO A 726 -17.83 8.65 6.50
N CYS A 727 -18.82 8.07 5.82
CA CYS A 727 -20.13 8.68 5.54
C CYS A 727 -21.19 7.57 5.37
N LEU A 728 -21.87 7.27 6.49
CA LEU A 728 -22.87 6.20 6.55
C LEU A 728 -24.10 6.53 5.70
N GLU A 729 -24.40 7.81 5.50
CA GLU A 729 -25.53 8.29 4.71
C GLU A 729 -25.46 7.81 3.26
N ILE A 730 -24.25 7.77 2.67
CA ILE A 730 -24.01 7.21 1.33
C ILE A 730 -24.23 5.69 1.36
N SER A 731 -23.61 5.00 2.33
CA SER A 731 -23.63 3.54 2.42
C SER A 731 -25.04 2.98 2.62
N GLN A 732 -25.80 3.59 3.54
CA GLN A 732 -27.22 3.32 3.77
C GLN A 732 -28.07 3.56 2.52
N SER A 733 -27.81 4.63 1.78
CA SER A 733 -28.55 4.95 0.55
C SER A 733 -28.28 3.91 -0.54
N VAL A 734 -27.01 3.53 -0.73
CA VAL A 734 -26.59 2.52 -1.71
C VAL A 734 -27.22 1.17 -1.40
N THR A 735 -27.15 0.70 -0.16
CA THR A 735 -27.79 -0.58 0.21
C THR A 735 -29.32 -0.51 0.10
N SER A 736 -29.95 0.61 0.43
CA SER A 736 -31.42 0.75 0.27
C SER A 736 -31.87 0.72 -1.18
N PHE A 737 -31.15 1.37 -2.09
CA PHE A 737 -31.41 1.24 -3.53
C PHE A 737 -31.17 -0.21 -4.02
N GLY A 738 -30.12 -0.88 -3.54
CA GLY A 738 -29.88 -2.29 -3.87
C GLY A 738 -31.06 -3.21 -3.48
N ARG A 739 -31.58 -3.03 -2.27
CA ARG A 739 -32.78 -3.76 -1.78
C ARG A 739 -34.02 -3.48 -2.62
N GLU A 740 -34.26 -2.23 -3.00
CA GLU A 740 -35.38 -1.87 -3.88
C GLU A 740 -35.21 -2.49 -5.29
N MET A 741 -33.98 -2.47 -5.83
CA MET A 741 -33.67 -3.02 -7.15
C MET A 741 -33.83 -4.53 -7.22
N ILE A 742 -33.38 -5.30 -6.22
CA ILE A 742 -33.51 -6.77 -6.25
C ILE A 742 -34.97 -7.20 -6.09
N GLU A 743 -35.75 -6.60 -5.18
CA GLU A 743 -37.18 -6.93 -5.02
C GLU A 743 -37.99 -6.52 -6.26
N LYS A 744 -37.67 -5.37 -6.87
CA LYS A 744 -38.26 -4.95 -8.15
C LYS A 744 -37.91 -5.91 -9.28
N THR A 745 -36.67 -6.42 -9.33
CA THR A 745 -36.24 -7.38 -10.35
C THR A 745 -36.97 -8.70 -10.21
N LYS A 746 -37.09 -9.22 -8.98
CA LYS A 746 -37.91 -10.38 -8.67
C LYS A 746 -39.36 -10.19 -9.11
N ALA A 747 -39.99 -9.09 -8.66
CA ALA A 747 -41.38 -8.80 -9.01
C ALA A 747 -41.58 -8.65 -10.53
N LEU A 748 -40.63 -8.08 -11.27
CA LEU A 748 -40.71 -8.01 -12.73
C LEU A 748 -40.62 -9.38 -13.39
N VAL A 749 -39.69 -10.25 -12.95
CA VAL A 749 -39.54 -11.60 -13.48
C VAL A 749 -40.80 -12.44 -13.24
N GLU A 750 -41.29 -12.47 -12.00
CA GLU A 750 -42.45 -13.29 -11.60
C GLU A 750 -43.78 -12.78 -12.18
N ASN A 751 -43.88 -11.49 -12.54
CA ASN A 751 -45.07 -10.93 -13.19
C ASN A 751 -45.02 -10.98 -14.73
N GLU A 752 -43.84 -11.00 -15.35
CA GLU A 752 -43.71 -11.00 -16.81
C GLU A 752 -43.77 -12.42 -17.38
N TYR A 753 -42.95 -13.34 -16.86
CA TYR A 753 -42.83 -14.68 -17.39
C TYR A 753 -43.88 -15.61 -16.77
N THR A 754 -45.13 -15.44 -17.19
CA THR A 754 -46.29 -16.21 -16.68
C THR A 754 -47.12 -16.84 -17.78
N ILE A 755 -47.85 -17.91 -17.44
CA ILE A 755 -48.81 -18.58 -18.32
C ILE A 755 -49.90 -17.61 -18.78
N ALA A 756 -50.31 -16.68 -17.92
CA ALA A 756 -51.29 -15.63 -18.25
C ALA A 756 -50.80 -14.66 -19.34
N LYS A 757 -49.48 -14.55 -19.55
CA LYS A 757 -48.84 -13.75 -20.61
C LYS A 757 -48.36 -14.59 -21.80
N GLY A 758 -48.69 -15.88 -21.85
CA GLY A 758 -48.40 -16.76 -22.99
C GLY A 758 -47.09 -17.54 -22.92
N HIS A 759 -46.46 -17.62 -21.74
CA HIS A 759 -45.33 -18.53 -21.50
C HIS A 759 -45.80 -19.94 -21.11
N GLU A 760 -44.98 -20.97 -21.33
CA GLU A 760 -45.36 -22.37 -21.04
C GLU A 760 -45.47 -22.63 -19.53
N HIS A 761 -44.69 -21.90 -18.73
CA HIS A 761 -44.63 -22.01 -17.28
C HIS A 761 -44.62 -20.63 -16.59
N ASN A 762 -44.92 -20.62 -15.29
CA ASN A 762 -44.71 -19.44 -14.45
C ASN A 762 -43.28 -19.47 -13.92
N ALA A 763 -42.49 -18.44 -14.24
CA ALA A 763 -41.17 -18.27 -13.66
C ALA A 763 -41.27 -17.98 -12.16
N GLN A 764 -40.33 -18.50 -11.39
CA GLN A 764 -40.22 -18.31 -9.95
C GLN A 764 -38.79 -17.95 -9.58
N VAL A 765 -38.60 -16.92 -8.75
CA VAL A 765 -37.28 -16.63 -8.17
C VAL A 765 -37.11 -17.51 -6.94
N ILE A 766 -36.20 -18.47 -7.04
CA ILE A 766 -35.99 -19.48 -6.00
C ILE A 766 -34.92 -19.08 -4.97
N TYR A 767 -34.04 -18.16 -5.34
CA TYR A 767 -33.02 -17.54 -4.49
C TYR A 767 -32.59 -16.20 -5.10
N GLY A 768 -31.92 -15.38 -4.32
CA GLY A 768 -31.18 -14.22 -4.79
C GLY A 768 -30.37 -13.63 -3.65
N ASP A 769 -29.14 -13.26 -3.94
CA ASP A 769 -28.22 -12.68 -2.98
C ASP A 769 -27.77 -11.32 -3.51
N THR A 770 -28.13 -10.25 -2.78
CA THR A 770 -27.60 -8.89 -2.96
C THR A 770 -27.79 -8.25 -4.35
N ASP A 771 -27.06 -8.72 -5.36
CA ASP A 771 -27.06 -8.26 -6.74
C ASP A 771 -27.41 -9.35 -7.78
N SER A 772 -27.66 -10.60 -7.35
CA SER A 772 -28.04 -11.73 -8.21
C SER A 772 -29.44 -12.28 -7.90
N VAL A 773 -30.13 -12.79 -8.93
CA VAL A 773 -31.40 -13.54 -8.81
C VAL A 773 -31.31 -14.87 -9.55
N MET A 774 -31.76 -15.95 -8.91
CA MET A 774 -31.78 -17.30 -9.45
C MET A 774 -33.21 -17.69 -9.82
N ILE A 775 -33.46 -17.82 -11.12
CA ILE A 775 -34.79 -17.94 -11.71
C ILE A 775 -35.02 -19.36 -12.21
N LYS A 776 -36.06 -20.01 -11.70
CA LYS A 776 -36.62 -21.22 -12.30
C LYS A 776 -37.65 -20.81 -13.36
N PHE A 777 -37.30 -20.85 -14.63
CA PHE A 777 -38.25 -20.61 -15.72
C PHE A 777 -39.22 -21.78 -15.96
N GLY A 778 -38.81 -23.01 -15.62
CA GLY A 778 -39.64 -24.22 -15.75
C GLY A 778 -39.34 -25.09 -16.96
N VAL A 779 -38.68 -24.52 -17.98
CA VAL A 779 -38.52 -25.01 -19.38
C VAL A 779 -39.82 -25.41 -20.04
#